data_AF-A0A7J2HR70-F1
#
_entry.id   AF-A0A7J2HR70-F1
#
_cell.length_a   1.000
_cell.length_b   1.000
_cell.length_c   1.000
_cell.angle_alpha   90.00
_cell.angle_beta   90.00
_cell.angle_gamma   90.00
#
_symmetry.space_group_name_H-M   'P 1'
#
loop_
_entity.id
_entity.type
_entity.pdbx_description
1 polymer ?
#
loop_
_entity_poly.entity_id
_entity_poly.type
_entity_poly.pdbx_seq_one_letter_code
_entity_poly.pdbx_strand_id
1 'polypeptide(L)'
;MKLHCKYIAKYTSNVILGKSLEISSLKSFIQIIIFIILLGVNLGYAREKSLDKNYNLDKLSLGKIIYPGNYSIWINLDKIIQGFKAGTLYLGINESFKFKDIAIYAETSSKTTLLLHCGILSDIPSFKSLKYVRASLPEINPFIFWRMVPGNYTIIVLSERDNKIRINFRVYPTEYGWIKRAEENYARIKYSQMPTNIFKIGSIAILVDEYTFNKIRDHINIFVDDIKFLYSINSIIVVRNFRDIFHVRETLKQLYFNYSSNICGAILIGRIPLPYMKGDNKTYMSTRFYEDLDGIFKFKEGVITLWNNTNGLEIWVSVITPPKALSRSNFTYIKYLRLFFRKMHLYMTGYIRVPARGFDSIDKDWRPWVTQHWEEFTSLYKYEGGYSFIGGLASTYSIHADEYKFHIQSGYELSAGWIHGGFSFAGGGNFDKGNHWGAREIGPGALVHIMATCGFSNIDEEWCHALCFLFGRSISIATIGPTKSEGILEAYALFGPLSEYMFLGDAFLYWLNYRFTDDPWNNLSRHKINTTTHSWGLGVVLYGHPFVLLRGEPTYIEVESLDFKKDLIVVKLKIIDNHLSPVSIYPIHVAIKYNNTWYEKYANLTDERGEITIKLNNTDKTELIAIYGRGAYLRDKIYRPCLTYINLTAYISSRDKPTIKSIKYCEDWIFKLGPISLNVTANVENATSVMICYSINNGTWYTVSMFKTSNGDYFIRIPANEGDNIRFFVKAISETGVYSLSPIYEFNVSKKPLWEKIIYTKCFSLILAYLMILSIAIIIIKTRRYMQKKVAENKA
;
A
#
# COMPACT_ATOMS: atom_id res chain seq x y z
N MET A 1 5.88 16.88 -18.61
CA MET A 1 5.05 18.12 -18.65
C MET A 1 5.37 19.08 -19.81
N LYS A 2 5.87 18.62 -20.98
CA LYS A 2 6.05 19.49 -22.18
C LYS A 2 5.56 18.86 -23.50
N LEU A 3 4.79 17.76 -23.44
CA LEU A 3 4.24 17.10 -24.63
C LEU A 3 2.70 17.01 -24.68
N HIS A 4 1.97 17.46 -23.64
CA HIS A 4 0.51 17.44 -23.62
C HIS A 4 -0.16 18.76 -24.09
N CYS A 5 0.63 19.78 -24.46
CA CYS A 5 0.12 21.00 -25.13
C CYS A 5 -0.14 20.82 -26.63
N LYS A 6 0.01 19.62 -27.21
CA LYS A 6 -0.19 19.37 -28.65
C LYS A 6 -1.59 18.88 -29.04
N TYR A 7 -2.49 18.61 -28.09
CA TYR A 7 -3.87 18.17 -28.38
C TYR A 7 -4.91 19.30 -28.44
N ILE A 8 -4.51 20.55 -28.12
CA ILE A 8 -5.38 21.75 -28.24
C ILE A 8 -5.33 22.35 -29.67
N ALA A 9 -4.45 21.86 -30.55
CA ALA A 9 -4.20 22.47 -31.87
C ALA A 9 -4.91 21.80 -33.06
N LYS A 10 -5.95 20.97 -32.84
CA LYS A 10 -6.68 20.31 -33.96
C LYS A 10 -8.19 20.58 -34.01
N TYR A 11 -8.72 21.49 -33.19
CA TYR A 11 -10.15 21.86 -33.21
C TYR A 11 -10.42 23.36 -33.33
N THR A 12 -9.47 24.07 -33.94
CA THR A 12 -9.77 25.32 -34.64
C THR A 12 -9.21 25.23 -36.06
N SER A 13 -9.92 24.50 -36.92
CA SER A 13 -9.87 24.77 -38.34
C SER A 13 -11.26 24.69 -38.93
N ASN A 14 -11.79 25.89 -39.15
CA ASN A 14 -12.72 26.29 -40.20
C ASN A 14 -14.13 26.70 -39.80
N VAL A 15 -14.25 28.03 -39.64
CA VAL A 15 -15.19 28.93 -40.33
C VAL A 15 -16.67 28.80 -39.96
N ILE A 16 -17.39 29.93 -40.09
CA ILE A 16 -18.85 30.15 -40.00
C ILE A 16 -19.22 30.66 -38.59
N LEU A 17 -19.26 31.95 -38.23
CA LEU A 17 -19.38 33.23 -38.96
C LEU A 17 -18.71 34.30 -38.08
N GLY A 18 -17.69 35.04 -38.50
CA GLY A 18 -17.84 36.18 -39.40
C GLY A 18 -18.12 37.49 -38.63
N LYS A 19 -17.09 38.12 -38.04
CA LYS A 19 -16.82 39.58 -38.10
C LYS A 19 -15.62 39.98 -37.24
N SER A 20 -14.79 40.83 -37.84
CA SER A 20 -13.64 41.54 -37.27
C SER A 20 -14.04 42.46 -36.11
N LEU A 21 -13.21 42.53 -35.07
CA LEU A 21 -13.20 43.65 -34.14
C LEU A 21 -11.77 44.14 -33.98
N GLU A 22 -11.46 45.18 -34.76
CA GLU A 22 -10.34 46.07 -34.55
C GLU A 22 -10.46 46.70 -33.16
N ILE A 23 -9.33 46.73 -32.45
CA ILE A 23 -9.21 47.44 -31.18
C ILE A 23 -9.10 48.92 -31.51
N SER A 24 -10.20 49.65 -31.40
CA SER A 24 -10.20 51.11 -31.49
C SER A 24 -11.20 51.72 -30.49
N SER A 25 -10.76 51.98 -29.26
CA SER A 25 -11.07 53.25 -28.57
C SER A 25 -10.54 53.28 -27.13
N LEU A 26 -10.16 54.50 -26.72
CA LEU A 26 -9.74 54.95 -25.39
C LEU A 26 -10.73 54.58 -24.25
N LYS A 27 -11.95 54.10 -24.56
CA LYS A 27 -12.97 53.70 -23.57
C LYS A 27 -12.65 52.40 -22.83
N SER A 28 -11.95 51.45 -23.47
CA SER A 28 -11.61 50.17 -22.83
C SER A 28 -10.47 50.30 -21.81
N PHE A 29 -9.62 51.32 -21.95
CA PHE A 29 -8.53 51.61 -21.00
C PHE A 29 -9.06 52.28 -19.72
N ILE A 30 -10.07 53.16 -19.85
CA ILE A 30 -10.72 53.84 -18.71
C ILE A 30 -11.56 52.86 -17.87
N GLN A 31 -12.19 51.85 -18.48
CA GLN A 31 -12.95 50.83 -17.74
C GLN A 31 -12.04 49.91 -16.90
N ILE A 32 -10.81 49.65 -17.33
CA ILE A 32 -9.83 48.85 -16.56
C ILE A 32 -9.30 49.65 -15.36
N ILE A 33 -9.10 50.97 -15.51
CA ILE A 33 -8.65 51.84 -14.39
C ILE A 33 -9.75 52.01 -13.33
N ILE A 34 -11.02 52.14 -13.72
CA ILE A 34 -12.15 52.21 -12.78
C ILE A 34 -12.31 50.88 -12.02
N PHE A 35 -12.03 49.74 -12.66
CA PHE A 35 -12.04 48.42 -12.02
C PHE A 35 -10.92 48.25 -10.99
N ILE A 36 -9.73 48.83 -11.25
CA ILE A 36 -8.57 48.78 -10.33
C ILE A 36 -8.77 49.74 -9.14
N ILE A 37 -9.39 50.90 -9.34
CA ILE A 37 -9.69 51.85 -8.26
C ILE A 37 -10.82 51.32 -7.34
N LEU A 38 -11.81 50.60 -7.89
CA LEU A 38 -12.86 49.97 -7.09
C LEU A 38 -12.39 48.73 -6.31
N LEU A 39 -11.34 48.04 -6.76
CA LEU A 39 -10.69 46.98 -5.96
C LEU A 39 -9.77 47.55 -4.85
N GLY A 40 -9.27 48.77 -5.00
CA GLY A 40 -8.30 49.38 -4.07
C GLY A 40 -8.87 50.05 -2.82
N VAL A 41 -10.20 50.20 -2.70
CA VAL A 41 -10.83 50.99 -1.61
C VAL A 41 -11.55 50.12 -0.55
N ASN A 42 -11.56 48.79 -0.66
CA ASN A 42 -12.27 47.92 0.30
C ASN A 42 -11.38 47.02 1.19
N LEU A 43 -10.12 47.38 1.39
CA LEU A 43 -9.25 46.75 2.38
C LEU A 43 -8.72 47.79 3.37
N GLY A 44 -9.53 48.08 4.39
CA GLY A 44 -9.12 48.92 5.51
C GLY A 44 -10.11 48.84 6.67
N TYR A 45 -9.58 48.53 7.85
CA TYR A 45 -10.20 48.59 9.19
C TYR A 45 -11.09 47.44 9.67
N ALA A 46 -10.41 46.49 10.35
CA ALA A 46 -10.94 45.94 11.60
C ALA A 46 -10.73 46.97 12.73
N ARG A 47 -11.77 47.24 13.52
CA ARG A 47 -11.64 47.77 14.88
C ARG A 47 -12.72 47.16 15.77
N GLU A 48 -12.28 46.67 16.92
CA GLU A 48 -13.11 46.14 18.00
C GLU A 48 -14.20 47.13 18.43
N LYS A 49 -15.41 46.60 18.66
CA LYS A 49 -16.26 47.04 19.75
C LYS A 49 -17.21 45.91 20.15
N SER A 50 -17.15 45.57 21.43
CA SER A 50 -18.16 44.80 22.15
C SER A 50 -19.56 45.34 21.87
N LEU A 51 -20.55 44.45 21.74
CA LEU A 51 -21.96 44.76 21.93
C LEU A 51 -22.75 43.47 22.14
N ASP A 52 -23.03 43.17 23.40
CA ASP A 52 -24.28 42.53 23.79
C ASP A 52 -25.44 43.28 23.15
N LYS A 53 -26.32 42.57 22.43
CA LYS A 53 -27.76 42.82 22.37
C LYS A 53 -28.45 41.82 21.44
N ASN A 54 -29.53 41.25 21.95
CA ASN A 54 -30.51 40.43 21.25
C ASN A 54 -30.86 41.01 19.87
N TYR A 55 -30.64 40.25 18.80
CA TYR A 55 -31.12 40.58 17.46
C TYR A 55 -32.27 39.65 17.06
N ASN A 56 -33.44 40.26 16.83
CA ASN A 56 -34.53 39.69 16.07
C ASN A 56 -34.06 39.44 14.61
N LEU A 57 -34.07 38.17 14.19
CA LEU A 57 -33.49 37.66 12.94
C LEU A 57 -34.54 37.47 11.84
N ASP A 58 -35.34 38.50 11.52
CA ASP A 58 -36.44 38.35 10.54
C ASP A 58 -36.20 38.88 9.13
N LYS A 59 -35.05 39.50 8.81
CA LYS A 59 -34.74 39.92 7.44
C LYS A 59 -33.24 39.85 7.13
N LEU A 60 -32.76 38.71 6.64
CA LEU A 60 -31.50 38.64 5.90
C LEU A 60 -31.77 38.10 4.49
N SER A 61 -31.74 39.03 3.53
CA SER A 61 -31.82 38.82 2.10
C SER A 61 -30.55 38.18 1.54
N LEU A 62 -30.75 37.43 0.45
CA LEU A 62 -29.74 36.83 -0.44
C LEU A 62 -28.45 37.66 -0.58
N GLY A 63 -27.29 37.01 -0.38
CA GLY A 63 -25.98 37.53 -0.82
C GLY A 63 -24.93 37.85 0.25
N LYS A 64 -25.26 37.79 1.56
CA LYS A 64 -24.26 37.95 2.63
C LYS A 64 -23.71 36.62 3.12
N ILE A 65 -22.39 36.55 3.28
CA ILE A 65 -21.69 35.43 3.93
C ILE A 65 -22.04 35.46 5.42
N ILE A 66 -22.66 34.40 5.93
CA ILE A 66 -22.93 34.21 7.35
C ILE A 66 -21.77 33.44 8.00
N TYR A 67 -21.44 33.73 9.25
CA TYR A 67 -20.41 33.00 10.00
C TYR A 67 -21.06 32.01 10.97
N PRO A 68 -20.49 30.81 11.17
CA PRO A 68 -20.97 29.82 12.13
C PRO A 68 -21.29 30.39 13.52
N GLY A 69 -22.40 29.95 14.12
CA GLY A 69 -22.79 30.31 15.48
C GLY A 69 -23.96 29.47 16.00
N ASN A 70 -24.48 29.81 17.19
CA ASN A 70 -25.64 29.17 17.80
C ASN A 70 -26.89 30.01 17.53
N TYR A 71 -27.48 29.88 16.33
CA TYR A 71 -28.61 30.70 15.90
C TYR A 71 -29.46 30.01 14.83
N SER A 72 -30.59 30.61 14.47
CA SER A 72 -31.49 30.15 13.40
C SER A 72 -31.63 31.21 12.31
N ILE A 73 -31.72 30.80 11.05
CA ILE A 73 -31.94 31.68 9.90
C ILE A 73 -33.03 31.09 9.02
N TRP A 74 -33.95 31.95 8.59
CA TRP A 74 -34.92 31.59 7.56
C TRP A 74 -34.34 31.81 6.16
N ILE A 75 -34.55 30.84 5.28
CA ILE A 75 -34.20 30.92 3.86
C ILE A 75 -35.44 30.76 3.00
N ASN A 76 -35.56 31.58 1.95
CA ASN A 76 -36.60 31.42 0.94
C ASN A 76 -36.10 30.44 -0.14
N LEU A 77 -37.01 29.60 -0.64
CA LEU A 77 -36.73 28.60 -1.67
C LEU A 77 -37.29 29.07 -3.02
N ASP A 78 -36.68 30.13 -3.56
CA ASP A 78 -37.21 30.89 -4.70
C ASP A 78 -36.86 30.29 -6.08
N LYS A 79 -36.02 29.25 -6.13
CA LYS A 79 -35.63 28.55 -7.37
C LYS A 79 -36.32 27.20 -7.48
N ILE A 80 -36.53 26.69 -8.69
CA ILE A 80 -37.00 25.31 -8.92
C ILE A 80 -35.89 24.51 -9.58
N ILE A 81 -35.51 23.39 -8.99
CA ILE A 81 -34.47 22.49 -9.48
C ILE A 81 -35.02 21.07 -9.50
N GLN A 82 -35.18 20.51 -10.71
CA GLN A 82 -35.65 19.12 -10.91
C GLN A 82 -36.94 18.79 -10.14
N GLY A 83 -37.88 19.74 -10.06
CA GLY A 83 -39.16 19.57 -9.36
C GLY A 83 -39.13 19.89 -7.86
N PHE A 84 -37.96 20.22 -7.29
CA PHE A 84 -37.83 20.69 -5.91
C PHE A 84 -37.69 22.21 -5.86
N LYS A 85 -38.26 22.83 -4.83
CA LYS A 85 -38.00 24.23 -4.48
C LYS A 85 -36.64 24.34 -3.83
N ALA A 86 -35.86 25.35 -4.19
CA ALA A 86 -34.46 25.46 -3.87
C ALA A 86 -34.07 26.85 -3.35
N GLY A 87 -33.20 26.88 -2.34
CA GLY A 87 -32.63 28.08 -1.74
C GLY A 87 -31.15 27.89 -1.41
N THR A 88 -30.43 29.00 -1.22
CA THR A 88 -28.98 28.99 -0.97
C THR A 88 -28.60 29.87 0.21
N LEU A 89 -27.59 29.45 0.95
CA LEU A 89 -27.05 30.19 2.08
C LEU A 89 -25.51 30.12 2.05
N TYR A 90 -24.84 31.27 2.05
CA TYR A 90 -23.38 31.34 1.97
C TYR A 90 -22.77 31.37 3.37
N LEU A 91 -21.87 30.44 3.66
CA LEU A 91 -21.22 30.29 4.96
C LEU A 91 -19.72 30.59 4.86
N GLY A 92 -19.22 31.49 5.70
CA GLY A 92 -17.81 31.83 5.82
C GLY A 92 -17.24 31.27 7.11
N ILE A 93 -16.20 30.47 7.00
CA ILE A 93 -15.51 29.89 8.15
C ILE A 93 -14.15 30.56 8.26
N ASN A 94 -13.95 31.25 9.38
CA ASN A 94 -12.65 31.86 9.69
C ASN A 94 -11.78 30.90 10.52
N GLU A 95 -10.50 31.24 10.67
CA GLU A 95 -9.52 30.45 11.43
C GLU A 95 -9.94 30.18 12.88
N SER A 96 -10.71 31.08 13.53
CA SER A 96 -11.17 30.88 14.91
C SER A 96 -12.20 29.75 15.08
N PHE A 97 -12.81 29.30 13.96
CA PHE A 97 -13.73 28.16 13.92
C PHE A 97 -13.07 26.88 13.42
N LYS A 98 -11.78 26.93 13.04
CA LYS A 98 -11.04 25.76 12.58
C LYS A 98 -11.11 24.63 13.60
N PHE A 99 -11.47 23.44 13.13
CA PHE A 99 -11.63 22.21 13.92
C PHE A 99 -12.73 22.23 14.99
N LYS A 100 -13.56 23.28 15.06
CA LYS A 100 -14.82 23.21 15.82
C LYS A 100 -15.88 22.49 14.99
N ASP A 101 -16.84 21.88 15.65
CA ASP A 101 -17.91 21.13 14.97
C ASP A 101 -19.17 22.00 14.82
N ILE A 102 -19.81 21.95 13.65
CA ILE A 102 -21.08 22.62 13.35
C ILE A 102 -22.16 21.61 12.99
N ALA A 103 -23.32 21.73 13.65
CA ALA A 103 -24.57 21.12 13.23
C ALA A 103 -25.40 22.14 12.46
N ILE A 104 -25.93 21.71 11.31
CA ILE A 104 -26.81 22.49 10.44
C ILE A 104 -28.04 21.62 10.20
N TYR A 105 -29.23 22.05 10.59
CA TYR A 105 -30.45 21.28 10.35
C TYR A 105 -31.61 22.16 9.93
N ALA A 106 -32.50 21.59 9.12
CA ALA A 106 -33.70 22.28 8.67
C ALA A 106 -34.92 21.81 9.46
N GLU A 107 -35.71 22.76 9.94
CA GLU A 107 -37.09 22.53 10.35
C GLU A 107 -37.98 22.63 9.11
N THR A 108 -38.65 21.53 8.74
CA THR A 108 -39.42 21.45 7.51
C THR A 108 -40.65 20.56 7.68
N SER A 109 -41.68 20.80 6.86
CA SER A 109 -42.93 20.03 6.85
C SER A 109 -43.00 19.03 5.70
N SER A 110 -42.01 19.05 4.81
CA SER A 110 -41.95 18.24 3.61
C SER A 110 -40.58 17.61 3.44
N LYS A 111 -40.45 16.65 2.51
CA LYS A 111 -39.15 16.02 2.28
C LYS A 111 -38.18 17.07 1.77
N THR A 112 -37.12 17.27 2.53
CA THR A 112 -36.11 18.28 2.30
C THR A 112 -34.72 17.64 2.33
N THR A 113 -33.83 18.19 1.51
CA THR A 113 -32.43 17.81 1.41
C THR A 113 -31.55 19.04 1.62
N LEU A 114 -30.52 18.90 2.45
CA LEU A 114 -29.45 19.88 2.62
C LEU A 114 -28.19 19.43 1.89
N LEU A 115 -27.55 20.33 1.16
CA LEU A 115 -26.28 20.15 0.46
C LEU A 115 -25.29 21.21 0.94
N LEU A 116 -24.00 20.91 0.92
CA LEU A 116 -22.95 21.89 1.21
C LEU A 116 -21.91 21.84 0.08
N HIS A 117 -21.53 22.99 -0.44
CA HIS A 117 -20.54 23.14 -1.50
C HIS A 117 -19.35 23.92 -0.97
N CYS A 118 -18.13 23.54 -1.38
CA CYS A 118 -16.93 24.33 -1.10
C CYS A 118 -16.81 25.44 -2.15
N GLY A 119 -16.88 26.69 -1.72
CA GLY A 119 -16.93 27.88 -2.57
C GLY A 119 -18.28 28.62 -2.53
N ILE A 120 -18.31 29.78 -3.17
CA ILE A 120 -19.52 30.61 -3.35
C ILE A 120 -20.10 30.32 -4.74
N LEU A 121 -21.32 29.77 -4.79
CA LEU A 121 -22.02 29.52 -6.05
C LEU A 121 -22.91 30.70 -6.42
N SER A 122 -22.53 31.46 -7.45
CA SER A 122 -23.34 32.58 -7.95
C SER A 122 -24.57 32.13 -8.77
N ASP A 123 -24.50 30.97 -9.45
CA ASP A 123 -25.60 30.38 -10.20
C ASP A 123 -25.63 28.84 -10.11
N ILE A 124 -26.84 28.25 -10.13
CA ILE A 124 -27.09 26.81 -9.98
C ILE A 124 -27.84 26.31 -11.23
N PRO A 125 -27.16 26.00 -12.35
CA PRO A 125 -27.86 25.76 -13.62
C PRO A 125 -28.40 24.33 -13.76
N SER A 126 -27.78 23.33 -13.12
CA SER A 126 -28.33 21.97 -13.09
C SER A 126 -27.67 21.11 -11.99
N PHE A 127 -28.46 20.25 -11.35
CA PHE A 127 -27.96 19.36 -10.28
C PHE A 127 -26.87 18.39 -10.75
N LYS A 128 -26.85 18.06 -12.05
CA LYS A 128 -25.93 17.08 -12.64
C LYS A 128 -24.50 17.59 -12.81
N SER A 129 -24.29 18.92 -12.86
CA SER A 129 -22.98 19.53 -13.12
C SER A 129 -22.29 20.08 -11.87
N LEU A 130 -22.96 20.10 -10.73
CA LEU A 130 -22.42 20.70 -9.50
C LEU A 130 -21.83 19.63 -8.58
N LYS A 131 -20.52 19.76 -8.32
CA LYS A 131 -19.81 18.94 -7.34
C LYS A 131 -20.16 19.46 -5.94
N TYR A 132 -20.97 18.71 -5.20
CA TYR A 132 -21.30 19.04 -3.81
C TYR A 132 -20.49 18.17 -2.86
N VAL A 133 -20.08 18.73 -1.72
CA VAL A 133 -19.87 17.92 -0.51
C VAL A 133 -21.29 17.39 -0.21
N ARG A 134 -21.51 16.08 -0.11
CA ARG A 134 -22.82 15.43 -0.24
C ARG A 134 -24.05 15.87 0.62
N ALA A 135 -25.23 15.55 0.07
CA ALA A 135 -26.63 15.67 0.50
C ALA A 135 -27.06 14.88 1.76
N SER A 136 -27.98 15.40 2.57
CA SER A 136 -28.87 14.58 3.40
C SER A 136 -29.87 13.82 2.51
N LEU A 137 -30.40 12.66 2.96
CA LEU A 137 -31.55 12.06 2.26
C LEU A 137 -32.77 13.00 2.35
N PRO A 138 -33.75 12.88 1.43
CA PRO A 138 -35.00 13.59 1.55
C PRO A 138 -35.73 13.13 2.82
N GLU A 139 -35.73 13.99 3.85
CA GLU A 139 -36.34 13.75 5.16
C GLU A 139 -37.11 14.99 5.60
N ILE A 140 -38.02 14.81 6.56
CA ILE A 140 -38.84 15.92 7.09
C ILE A 140 -38.01 16.85 7.96
N ASN A 141 -36.87 16.41 8.52
CA ASN A 141 -35.95 17.26 9.28
C ASN A 141 -34.48 16.91 8.94
N PRO A 142 -33.98 17.32 7.78
CA PRO A 142 -32.64 16.96 7.34
C PRO A 142 -31.56 17.63 8.19
N PHE A 143 -30.44 16.93 8.34
CA PHE A 143 -29.34 17.30 9.22
C PHE A 143 -27.99 17.14 8.53
N ILE A 144 -27.11 18.13 8.64
CA ILE A 144 -25.69 18.09 8.27
C ILE A 144 -24.87 18.31 9.53
N PHE A 145 -23.89 17.45 9.77
CA PHE A 145 -22.84 17.67 10.75
C PHE A 145 -21.50 17.77 10.06
N TRP A 146 -20.66 18.71 10.46
CA TRP A 146 -19.41 18.97 9.77
C TRP A 146 -18.35 19.61 10.69
N ARG A 147 -17.10 19.16 10.56
CA ARG A 147 -15.96 19.81 11.18
C ARG A 147 -15.49 20.97 10.31
N MET A 148 -15.49 22.15 10.89
CA MET A 148 -15.28 23.38 10.15
C MET A 148 -13.81 23.53 9.71
N VAL A 149 -13.62 23.74 8.41
CA VAL A 149 -12.34 24.12 7.80
C VAL A 149 -12.45 25.56 7.29
N PRO A 150 -11.48 26.43 7.57
CA PRO A 150 -11.50 27.81 7.08
C PRO A 150 -11.72 27.89 5.57
N GLY A 151 -12.62 28.77 5.15
CA GLY A 151 -13.01 28.89 3.75
C GLY A 151 -14.44 29.40 3.58
N ASN A 152 -14.86 29.56 2.33
CA ASN A 152 -16.21 29.95 1.97
C ASN A 152 -16.98 28.74 1.44
N TYR A 153 -18.24 28.63 1.79
CA TYR A 153 -19.09 27.50 1.47
C TYR A 153 -20.49 27.97 1.08
N THR A 154 -21.22 27.13 0.34
CA THR A 154 -22.63 27.36 -0.01
C THR A 154 -23.47 26.19 0.46
N ILE A 155 -24.43 26.43 1.32
CA ILE A 155 -25.48 25.47 1.69
C ILE A 155 -26.60 25.62 0.68
N ILE A 156 -27.03 24.52 0.07
CA ILE A 156 -28.19 24.50 -0.83
C ILE A 156 -29.27 23.65 -0.17
N VAL A 157 -30.48 24.15 -0.17
CA VAL A 157 -31.64 23.51 0.45
C VAL A 157 -32.64 23.20 -0.63
N LEU A 158 -33.05 21.94 -0.73
CA LEU A 158 -34.05 21.47 -1.67
C LEU A 158 -35.24 20.95 -0.89
N SER A 159 -36.45 21.33 -1.27
CA SER A 159 -37.69 20.91 -0.60
C SER A 159 -38.76 20.55 -1.62
N GLU A 160 -39.54 19.50 -1.36
CA GLU A 160 -40.65 19.14 -2.24
C GLU A 160 -41.74 20.21 -2.27
N ARG A 161 -42.06 20.81 -1.10
CA ARG A 161 -43.24 21.67 -0.97
C ARG A 161 -43.00 22.99 -0.25
N ASP A 162 -42.03 23.07 0.66
CA ASP A 162 -41.84 24.27 1.47
C ASP A 162 -41.35 25.45 0.61
N ASN A 163 -41.92 26.64 0.79
CA ASN A 163 -41.44 27.87 0.13
C ASN A 163 -40.35 28.57 0.95
N LYS A 164 -40.25 28.22 2.24
CA LYS A 164 -39.39 28.86 3.21
C LYS A 164 -39.02 27.84 4.27
N ILE A 165 -37.74 27.76 4.62
CA ILE A 165 -37.23 26.78 5.58
C ILE A 165 -36.38 27.49 6.62
N ARG A 166 -36.47 27.03 7.87
CA ARG A 166 -35.61 27.51 8.95
C ARG A 166 -34.41 26.60 9.08
N ILE A 167 -33.22 27.16 8.89
CA ILE A 167 -31.94 26.50 9.09
C ILE A 167 -31.38 26.90 10.45
N ASN A 168 -31.06 25.90 11.26
CA ASN A 168 -30.48 26.06 12.57
C ASN A 168 -29.01 25.71 12.52
N PHE A 169 -28.18 26.61 13.06
CA PHE A 169 -26.76 26.43 13.24
C PHE A 169 -26.46 26.22 14.71
N ARG A 170 -25.62 25.23 15.01
CA ARG A 170 -25.12 25.02 16.36
C ARG A 170 -23.65 24.64 16.32
N VAL A 171 -22.81 25.50 16.88
CA VAL A 171 -21.38 25.28 17.05
C VAL A 171 -21.15 24.65 18.42
N TYR A 172 -20.52 23.48 18.42
CA TYR A 172 -20.19 22.77 19.64
C TYR A 172 -18.72 23.00 20.00
N PRO A 173 -18.42 23.40 21.25
CA PRO A 173 -17.11 23.14 21.82
C PRO A 173 -16.96 21.61 21.91
N THR A 174 -15.83 21.08 21.49
CA THR A 174 -15.59 19.67 21.20
C THR A 174 -16.12 18.64 22.23
N GLU A 175 -16.62 17.53 21.68
CA GLU A 175 -16.94 16.19 22.25
C GLU A 175 -18.18 15.95 23.16
N TYR A 176 -18.81 14.80 22.90
CA TYR A 176 -19.86 14.04 23.62
C TYR A 176 -21.34 14.48 23.60
N GLY A 177 -21.70 15.76 23.61
CA GLY A 177 -23.12 16.14 23.76
C GLY A 177 -24.03 15.87 22.54
N TRP A 178 -23.47 15.81 21.35
CA TRP A 178 -24.23 15.90 20.10
C TRP A 178 -24.44 14.54 19.40
N ILE A 179 -23.55 13.56 19.59
CA ILE A 179 -23.67 12.20 19.02
C ILE A 179 -25.00 11.56 19.45
N LYS A 180 -25.38 11.75 20.72
CA LYS A 180 -26.65 11.27 21.27
C LYS A 180 -27.87 11.87 20.55
N ARG A 181 -27.84 13.17 20.21
CA ARG A 181 -28.94 13.83 19.46
C ARG A 181 -28.94 13.49 17.97
N ALA A 182 -27.77 13.27 17.37
CA ALA A 182 -27.67 12.83 15.97
C ALA A 182 -28.27 11.41 15.81
N GLU A 183 -28.05 10.53 16.78
CA GLU A 183 -28.64 9.19 16.84
C GLU A 183 -30.15 9.21 17.09
N GLU A 184 -30.63 10.03 18.04
CA GLU A 184 -32.07 10.20 18.34
C GLU A 184 -32.89 10.69 17.13
N ASN A 185 -32.26 11.42 16.20
CA ASN A 185 -32.92 12.02 15.04
C ASN A 185 -32.58 11.34 13.70
N TYR A 186 -32.05 10.10 13.71
CA TYR A 186 -31.68 9.36 12.49
C TYR A 186 -30.72 10.10 11.54
N ALA A 187 -29.92 11.05 12.06
CA ALA A 187 -29.10 11.93 11.23
C ALA A 187 -28.04 11.12 10.46
N ARG A 188 -28.10 11.17 9.12
CA ARG A 188 -27.03 10.63 8.28
C ARG A 188 -25.85 11.60 8.26
N ILE A 189 -24.80 11.23 8.99
CA ILE A 189 -23.56 11.99 9.09
C ILE A 189 -22.83 11.96 7.74
N LYS A 190 -22.34 13.12 7.32
CA LYS A 190 -21.77 13.34 6.00
C LYS A 190 -20.31 12.91 5.90
N TYR A 191 -20.02 12.33 4.74
CA TYR A 191 -18.77 11.74 4.29
C TYR A 191 -17.83 12.79 3.70
N SER A 192 -16.55 12.64 3.99
CA SER A 192 -15.46 13.56 3.63
C SER A 192 -15.22 13.64 2.13
N GLN A 193 -14.75 14.79 1.66
CA GLN A 193 -14.17 14.92 0.33
C GLN A 193 -12.75 14.35 0.34
N MET A 194 -12.32 13.83 -0.81
CA MET A 194 -10.93 13.45 -0.98
C MET A 194 -10.04 14.65 -0.61
N PRO A 195 -9.09 14.50 0.34
CA PRO A 195 -8.24 15.61 0.75
C PRO A 195 -7.51 16.18 -0.46
N THR A 196 -7.43 17.51 -0.56
CA THR A 196 -6.69 18.16 -1.66
C THR A 196 -5.20 17.83 -1.63
N ASN A 197 -4.65 17.52 -0.45
CA ASN A 197 -3.29 17.05 -0.22
C ASN A 197 -3.30 15.79 0.66
N ILE A 198 -3.47 14.63 0.06
CA ILE A 198 -3.37 13.33 0.77
C ILE A 198 -1.92 13.11 1.24
N PHE A 199 -0.96 13.36 0.35
CA PHE A 199 0.45 13.17 0.63
C PHE A 199 0.99 14.39 1.37
N LYS A 200 1.47 14.15 2.60
CA LYS A 200 2.08 15.18 3.43
C LYS A 200 3.57 14.89 3.55
N ILE A 201 4.38 15.93 3.38
CA ILE A 201 5.79 15.87 3.70
C ILE A 201 5.91 16.06 5.21
N GLY A 202 6.55 15.11 5.89
CA GLY A 202 6.58 15.09 7.34
C GLY A 202 7.57 14.10 7.92
N SER A 203 7.73 14.17 9.23
CA SER A 203 8.46 13.15 9.99
C SER A 203 7.58 11.92 10.22
N ILE A 204 8.20 10.82 10.64
CA ILE A 204 7.51 9.58 10.95
C ILE A 204 7.54 9.36 12.45
N ALA A 205 6.40 9.08 13.05
CA ALA A 205 6.33 8.72 14.47
C ALA A 205 6.64 7.23 14.64
N ILE A 206 7.55 6.90 15.56
CA ILE A 206 7.84 5.52 15.97
C ILE A 206 7.43 5.39 17.44
N LEU A 207 6.30 4.74 17.70
CA LEU A 207 5.79 4.52 19.05
C LEU A 207 6.19 3.13 19.53
N VAL A 208 6.81 3.06 20.70
CA VAL A 208 7.33 1.81 21.27
C VAL A 208 7.22 1.83 22.79
N ASP A 209 6.87 0.69 23.39
CA ASP A 209 6.85 0.54 24.85
C ASP A 209 8.28 0.51 25.42
N GLU A 210 8.44 0.94 26.66
CA GLU A 210 9.76 1.16 27.27
C GLU A 210 10.56 -0.14 27.40
N TYR A 211 9.90 -1.23 27.79
CA TYR A 211 10.53 -2.55 27.90
C TYR A 211 11.06 -3.01 26.54
N THR A 212 10.22 -2.97 25.51
CA THR A 212 10.60 -3.35 24.15
C THR A 212 11.75 -2.48 23.66
N PHE A 213 11.65 -1.15 23.76
CA PHE A 213 12.69 -0.22 23.33
C PHE A 213 14.03 -0.54 23.97
N ASN A 214 14.08 -0.73 25.29
CA ASN A 214 15.32 -1.04 25.99
C ASN A 214 15.96 -2.38 25.55
N LYS A 215 15.19 -3.31 24.99
CA LYS A 215 15.70 -4.60 24.49
C LYS A 215 16.08 -4.59 23.02
N ILE A 216 15.57 -3.66 22.21
CA ILE A 216 15.82 -3.60 20.76
C ILE A 216 16.29 -2.21 20.27
N ARG A 217 16.75 -1.34 21.18
CA ARG A 217 17.18 0.04 20.91
C ARG A 217 18.09 0.13 19.70
N ASP A 218 19.15 -0.68 19.66
CA ASP A 218 20.13 -0.64 18.56
C ASP A 218 19.51 -0.99 17.22
N HIS A 219 18.54 -1.91 17.19
CA HIS A 219 17.84 -2.31 15.97
C HIS A 219 16.90 -1.20 15.47
N ILE A 220 16.24 -0.48 16.39
CA ILE A 220 15.40 0.68 16.05
C ILE A 220 16.28 1.84 15.55
N ASN A 221 17.42 2.09 16.20
CA ASN A 221 18.34 3.15 15.79
C ASN A 221 18.93 2.88 14.40
N ILE A 222 19.35 1.63 14.12
CA ILE A 222 19.79 1.22 12.77
C ILE A 222 18.68 1.45 11.75
N PHE A 223 17.44 1.04 12.06
CA PHE A 223 16.30 1.26 11.16
C PHE A 223 16.04 2.75 10.87
N VAL A 224 16.18 3.62 11.88
CA VAL A 224 16.05 5.08 11.70
C VAL A 224 17.19 5.64 10.85
N ASP A 225 18.42 5.19 11.08
CA ASP A 225 19.59 5.58 10.27
C ASP A 225 19.41 5.13 8.80
N ASP A 226 18.96 3.89 8.57
CA ASP A 226 18.71 3.33 7.24
C ASP A 226 17.67 4.17 6.47
N ILE A 227 16.54 4.50 7.10
CA ILE A 227 15.49 5.35 6.51
C ILE A 227 16.02 6.76 6.21
N LYS A 228 16.78 7.33 7.14
CA LYS A 228 17.36 8.67 6.97
C LYS A 228 18.29 8.69 5.75
N PHE A 229 19.19 7.72 5.63
CA PHE A 229 20.15 7.68 4.53
C PHE A 229 19.49 7.40 3.18
N LEU A 230 18.62 6.40 3.10
CA LEU A 230 17.97 6.02 1.85
C LEU A 230 16.97 7.07 1.36
N TYR A 231 16.19 7.67 2.26
CA TYR A 231 15.00 8.42 1.89
C TYR A 231 14.98 9.88 2.39
N SER A 232 15.97 10.31 3.17
CA SER A 232 15.99 11.64 3.81
C SER A 232 14.80 11.90 4.73
N ILE A 233 14.21 10.85 5.30
CA ILE A 233 13.04 10.94 6.17
C ILE A 233 13.50 10.99 7.63
N ASN A 234 13.00 11.98 8.36
CA ASN A 234 13.23 12.10 9.80
C ASN A 234 12.24 11.24 10.60
N SER A 235 12.71 10.67 11.70
CA SER A 235 11.88 9.87 12.61
C SER A 235 11.83 10.50 14.01
N ILE A 236 10.66 10.42 14.64
CA ILE A 236 10.43 10.84 16.03
C ILE A 236 10.14 9.58 16.84
N ILE A 237 11.07 9.18 17.70
CA ILE A 237 10.90 8.00 18.56
C ILE A 237 10.20 8.43 19.85
N VAL A 238 9.00 7.89 20.09
CA VAL A 238 8.24 8.08 21.33
C VAL A 238 8.27 6.79 22.14
N VAL A 239 9.07 6.81 23.20
CA VAL A 239 9.20 5.68 24.14
C VAL A 239 8.30 5.93 25.35
N ARG A 240 7.26 5.12 25.51
CA ARG A 240 6.30 5.29 26.62
C ARG A 240 5.50 4.01 26.85
N ASN A 241 5.11 3.76 28.10
CA ASN A 241 4.12 2.72 28.41
C ASN A 241 2.70 3.27 28.14
N PHE A 242 2.13 2.91 26.99
CA PHE A 242 0.79 3.36 26.57
C PHE A 242 -0.29 2.58 27.34
N ARG A 243 -1.17 3.32 28.03
CA ARG A 243 -2.18 2.72 28.93
C ARG A 243 -3.34 2.07 28.16
N ASP A 244 -3.80 2.75 27.12
CA ASP A 244 -4.96 2.36 26.33
C ASP A 244 -4.89 2.99 24.93
N ILE A 245 -5.89 2.71 24.11
CA ILE A 245 -5.97 3.23 22.74
C ILE A 245 -6.14 4.75 22.67
N PHE A 246 -6.75 5.38 23.67
CA PHE A 246 -6.97 6.82 23.69
C PHE A 246 -5.65 7.55 23.93
N HIS A 247 -4.81 7.01 24.81
CA HIS A 247 -3.47 7.54 25.07
C HIS A 247 -2.56 7.47 23.84
N VAL A 248 -2.66 6.39 23.04
CA VAL A 248 -1.96 6.28 21.77
C VAL A 248 -2.46 7.35 20.79
N ARG A 249 -3.78 7.44 20.56
CA ARG A 249 -4.35 8.41 19.61
C ARG A 249 -4.05 9.85 20.00
N GLU A 250 -4.16 10.20 21.28
CA GLU A 250 -3.87 11.55 21.75
C GLU A 250 -2.39 11.91 21.57
N THR A 251 -1.48 10.95 21.76
CA THR A 251 -0.05 11.14 21.44
C THR A 251 0.15 11.43 19.96
N LEU A 252 -0.52 10.70 19.06
CA LEU A 252 -0.47 10.94 17.62
C LEU A 252 -1.08 12.30 17.23
N LYS A 253 -2.22 12.68 17.83
CA LYS A 253 -2.84 13.99 17.64
C LYS A 253 -1.92 15.12 18.06
N GLN A 254 -1.22 14.99 19.18
CA GLN A 254 -0.27 16.00 19.63
C GLN A 254 0.87 16.15 18.62
N LEU A 255 1.47 15.04 18.19
CA LEU A 255 2.52 15.05 17.16
C LEU A 255 2.04 15.69 15.86
N TYR A 256 0.79 15.43 15.44
CA TYR A 256 0.25 15.94 14.19
C TYR A 256 -0.23 17.41 14.24
N PHE A 257 -1.01 17.80 15.26
CA PHE A 257 -1.67 19.12 15.32
C PHE A 257 -0.91 20.19 16.10
N ASN A 258 -0.15 19.81 17.13
CA ASN A 258 0.31 20.76 18.14
C ASN A 258 1.81 21.07 18.05
N TYR A 259 2.60 20.21 17.44
CA TYR A 259 4.04 20.39 17.31
C TYR A 259 4.42 20.90 15.92
N SER A 260 5.55 21.61 15.84
CA SER A 260 6.24 22.02 14.61
C SER A 260 6.62 20.85 13.69
N SER A 261 6.34 19.61 14.10
CA SER A 261 6.66 18.36 13.44
C SER A 261 5.39 17.73 12.83
N ASN A 262 4.97 18.21 11.67
CA ASN A 262 3.88 17.59 10.91
C ASN A 262 4.26 16.12 10.59
N ILE A 263 3.66 15.14 11.28
CA ILE A 263 3.90 13.73 10.98
C ILE A 263 3.05 13.28 9.79
N CYS A 264 3.60 12.45 8.91
CA CYS A 264 2.85 11.88 7.76
C CYS A 264 2.48 10.40 7.94
N GLY A 265 3.07 9.74 8.93
CA GLY A 265 2.84 8.32 9.22
C GLY A 265 3.29 7.93 10.62
N ALA A 266 2.82 6.79 11.10
CA ALA A 266 3.26 6.21 12.35
C ALA A 266 3.53 4.70 12.27
N ILE A 267 4.54 4.25 12.99
CA ILE A 267 4.91 2.85 13.16
C ILE A 267 4.75 2.48 14.63
N LEU A 268 3.89 1.49 14.90
CA LEU A 268 3.61 0.98 16.24
C LEU A 268 4.43 -0.30 16.46
N ILE A 269 5.42 -0.24 17.35
CA ILE A 269 6.33 -1.36 17.62
C ILE A 269 6.04 -1.95 18.98
N GLY A 270 5.85 -3.27 19.00
CA GLY A 270 5.72 -4.01 20.25
C GLY A 270 4.28 -4.11 20.73
N ARG A 271 4.08 -4.03 22.05
CA ARG A 271 2.76 -4.26 22.68
C ARG A 271 1.99 -2.95 22.84
N ILE A 272 1.79 -2.25 21.73
CA ILE A 272 0.98 -1.04 21.70
C ILE A 272 -0.50 -1.43 21.74
N PRO A 273 -1.35 -0.80 22.57
CA PRO A 273 -2.79 -1.04 22.54
C PRO A 273 -3.36 -0.85 21.12
N LEU A 274 -4.24 -1.75 20.66
CA LEU A 274 -4.80 -1.71 19.30
C LEU A 274 -6.32 -1.48 19.35
N PRO A 275 -6.90 -0.66 18.45
CA PRO A 275 -8.32 -0.37 18.45
C PRO A 275 -9.11 -1.52 17.84
N TYR A 276 -10.27 -1.82 18.44
CA TYR A 276 -11.22 -2.80 17.93
C TYR A 276 -12.52 -2.12 17.54
N MET A 277 -13.11 -2.59 16.46
CA MET A 277 -14.40 -2.13 15.97
C MET A 277 -15.42 -3.27 15.92
N LYS A 278 -16.68 -2.94 16.20
CA LYS A 278 -17.80 -3.88 16.28
C LYS A 278 -18.31 -4.23 14.89
N GLY A 279 -18.08 -5.43 14.37
CA GLY A 279 -18.78 -5.94 13.18
C GLY A 279 -20.15 -6.55 13.50
N ASP A 280 -20.80 -7.11 12.48
CA ASP A 280 -22.12 -7.77 12.60
C ASP A 280 -22.14 -8.81 13.72
N ASN A 281 -21.22 -9.76 13.68
CA ASN A 281 -21.21 -10.92 14.58
C ASN A 281 -19.96 -11.00 15.46
N LYS A 282 -18.94 -10.16 15.23
CA LYS A 282 -17.63 -10.20 15.92
C LYS A 282 -16.97 -8.83 15.97
N THR A 283 -16.01 -8.64 16.86
CA THR A 283 -15.10 -7.49 16.82
C THR A 283 -13.90 -7.80 15.95
N TYR A 284 -13.28 -6.77 15.38
CA TYR A 284 -12.06 -6.90 14.58
C TYR A 284 -11.15 -5.71 14.81
N MET A 285 -9.85 -5.94 14.68
CA MET A 285 -8.86 -4.88 14.81
C MET A 285 -8.97 -3.90 13.64
N SER A 286 -8.86 -2.60 13.92
CA SER A 286 -8.90 -1.55 12.92
C SER A 286 -7.94 -0.42 13.31
N THR A 287 -7.01 -0.06 12.42
CA THR A 287 -6.08 1.07 12.66
C THR A 287 -6.71 2.43 12.40
N ARG A 288 -7.95 2.50 11.89
CA ARG A 288 -8.64 3.75 11.53
C ARG A 288 -8.66 4.77 12.66
N PHE A 289 -8.79 4.33 13.92
CA PHE A 289 -8.74 5.20 15.10
C PHE A 289 -7.42 5.95 15.28
N TYR A 290 -6.33 5.43 14.73
CA TYR A 290 -4.99 6.03 14.79
C TYR A 290 -4.61 6.78 13.51
N GLU A 291 -5.34 6.58 12.43
CA GLU A 291 -5.08 7.22 11.13
C GLU A 291 -5.98 8.43 10.91
N ASP A 292 -7.21 8.37 11.41
CA ASP A 292 -8.17 9.46 11.44
C ASP A 292 -8.08 10.17 12.80
N LEU A 293 -7.19 11.15 12.87
CA LEU A 293 -6.82 11.89 14.07
C LEU A 293 -7.84 12.96 14.43
N ASP A 294 -8.63 13.41 13.45
CA ASP A 294 -9.72 14.35 13.65
C ASP A 294 -11.12 13.67 13.61
N GLY A 295 -11.19 12.41 13.22
CA GLY A 295 -12.42 11.65 13.12
C GLY A 295 -13.21 11.52 14.41
N ILE A 296 -14.50 11.25 14.24
CA ILE A 296 -15.43 11.06 15.35
C ILE A 296 -15.68 9.57 15.55
N PHE A 297 -15.54 9.13 16.79
CA PHE A 297 -15.67 7.72 17.18
C PHE A 297 -16.61 7.56 18.37
N LYS A 298 -17.49 6.58 18.32
CA LYS A 298 -18.34 6.18 19.46
C LYS A 298 -17.89 4.83 20.00
N PHE A 299 -17.80 4.72 21.31
CA PHE A 299 -17.39 3.51 22.00
C PHE A 299 -18.55 2.90 22.78
N LYS A 300 -18.57 1.58 22.84
CA LYS A 300 -19.31 0.79 23.83
C LYS A 300 -18.38 -0.29 24.36
N GLU A 301 -18.18 -0.33 25.68
CA GLU A 301 -17.31 -1.34 26.33
C GLU A 301 -15.89 -1.40 25.73
N GLY A 302 -15.30 -0.23 25.41
CA GLY A 302 -13.96 -0.14 24.82
C GLY A 302 -13.87 -0.49 23.32
N VAL A 303 -14.98 -0.83 22.67
CA VAL A 303 -15.04 -1.16 21.24
C VAL A 303 -15.69 -0.02 20.46
N ILE A 304 -15.12 0.32 19.30
CA ILE A 304 -15.67 1.30 18.38
C ILE A 304 -16.96 0.74 17.76
N THR A 305 -18.07 1.44 17.94
CA THR A 305 -19.41 1.08 17.42
C THR A 305 -19.87 2.00 16.30
N LEU A 306 -19.26 3.18 16.20
CA LEU A 306 -19.48 4.14 15.13
C LEU A 306 -18.16 4.84 14.83
N TRP A 307 -17.87 5.00 13.54
CA TRP A 307 -16.83 5.88 13.05
C TRP A 307 -17.41 6.80 11.98
N ASN A 308 -17.08 8.07 12.06
CA ASN A 308 -17.32 9.03 10.99
C ASN A 308 -16.07 9.85 10.73
N ASN A 309 -15.54 9.68 9.52
CA ASN A 309 -14.45 10.46 8.97
C ASN A 309 -14.92 11.89 8.67
N THR A 310 -14.15 12.90 9.08
CA THR A 310 -14.50 14.30 8.85
C THR A 310 -13.78 14.94 7.66
N ASN A 311 -12.48 14.70 7.48
CA ASN A 311 -11.63 15.37 6.48
C ASN A 311 -10.67 14.46 5.69
N GLY A 312 -10.94 13.16 5.66
CA GLY A 312 -9.99 12.14 5.21
C GLY A 312 -9.28 11.49 6.39
N LEU A 313 -8.38 10.55 6.12
CA LEU A 313 -7.41 10.05 7.10
C LEU A 313 -6.15 10.92 7.01
N GLU A 314 -5.60 11.33 8.15
CA GLU A 314 -4.46 12.25 8.20
C GLU A 314 -3.12 11.59 7.92
N ILE A 315 -2.93 10.37 8.44
CA ILE A 315 -1.66 9.62 8.42
C ILE A 315 -1.94 8.15 8.12
N TRP A 316 -0.96 7.43 7.59
CA TRP A 316 -0.98 5.95 7.62
C TRP A 316 -0.43 5.42 8.94
N VAL A 317 -0.86 4.21 9.32
CA VAL A 317 -0.31 3.49 10.48
C VAL A 317 0.13 2.11 10.06
N SER A 318 1.39 1.77 10.38
CA SER A 318 1.92 0.41 10.26
C SER A 318 2.13 -0.22 11.64
N VAL A 319 1.86 -1.51 11.77
CA VAL A 319 2.07 -2.26 13.01
C VAL A 319 3.22 -3.26 12.86
N ILE A 320 4.13 -3.28 13.82
CA ILE A 320 5.23 -4.26 13.92
C ILE A 320 5.09 -4.96 15.27
N THR A 321 4.41 -6.10 15.27
CA THR A 321 4.19 -6.89 16.48
C THR A 321 4.24 -8.38 16.16
N PRO A 322 5.06 -9.18 16.88
CA PRO A 322 5.05 -10.62 16.73
C PRO A 322 3.67 -11.23 17.01
N PRO A 323 3.35 -12.37 16.38
CA PRO A 323 2.09 -13.06 16.60
C PRO A 323 1.82 -13.40 18.08
N LYS A 324 0.53 -13.47 18.42
CA LYS A 324 0.02 -13.65 19.78
C LYS A 324 0.61 -14.86 20.51
N ALA A 325 0.89 -15.95 19.79
CA ALA A 325 1.55 -17.13 20.35
C ALA A 325 2.90 -16.84 21.00
N LEU A 326 3.64 -15.87 20.46
CA LEU A 326 4.97 -15.50 20.92
C LEU A 326 4.91 -14.53 22.10
N SER A 327 3.78 -13.86 22.31
CA SER A 327 3.60 -12.87 23.39
C SER A 327 3.66 -13.50 24.80
N ARG A 328 3.52 -14.83 24.90
CA ARG A 328 3.59 -15.61 26.16
C ARG A 328 5.00 -15.64 26.78
N SER A 329 6.05 -15.39 25.98
CA SER A 329 7.44 -15.35 26.44
C SER A 329 8.10 -14.06 25.98
N ASN A 330 8.48 -13.19 26.93
CA ASN A 330 9.19 -11.95 26.61
C ASN A 330 10.49 -12.19 25.83
N PHE A 331 11.25 -13.23 26.20
CA PHE A 331 12.48 -13.59 25.48
C PHE A 331 12.20 -13.92 24.01
N THR A 332 11.21 -14.78 23.76
CA THR A 332 10.86 -15.20 22.40
C THR A 332 10.28 -14.03 21.60
N TYR A 333 9.40 -13.23 22.21
CA TYR A 333 8.82 -12.04 21.60
C TYR A 333 9.91 -11.06 21.11
N ILE A 334 10.87 -10.72 21.99
CA ILE A 334 11.99 -9.84 21.65
C ILE A 334 12.89 -10.48 20.58
N LYS A 335 13.15 -11.79 20.64
CA LYS A 335 13.94 -12.49 19.62
C LYS A 335 13.33 -12.31 18.22
N TYR A 336 12.02 -12.46 18.07
CA TYR A 336 11.37 -12.31 16.77
C TYR A 336 11.33 -10.86 16.27
N LEU A 337 11.20 -9.87 17.17
CA LEU A 337 11.39 -8.46 16.79
C LEU A 337 12.80 -8.21 16.26
N ARG A 338 13.84 -8.69 16.95
CA ARG A 338 15.24 -8.55 16.49
C ARG A 338 15.45 -9.20 15.12
N LEU A 339 14.89 -10.41 14.91
CA LEU A 339 14.95 -11.09 13.62
C LEU A 339 14.27 -10.28 12.50
N PHE A 340 13.12 -9.67 12.79
CA PHE A 340 12.42 -8.82 11.84
C PHE A 340 13.23 -7.57 11.47
N PHE A 341 13.74 -6.83 12.46
CA PHE A 341 14.59 -5.65 12.20
C PHE A 341 15.89 -6.01 11.47
N ARG A 342 16.51 -7.15 11.81
CA ARG A 342 17.68 -7.66 11.08
C ARG A 342 17.34 -7.95 9.62
N LYS A 343 16.20 -8.60 9.35
CA LYS A 343 15.73 -8.85 7.98
C LYS A 343 15.50 -7.55 7.22
N MET A 344 14.86 -6.55 7.83
CA MET A 344 14.71 -5.22 7.20
C MET A 344 16.05 -4.57 6.89
N HIS A 345 16.98 -4.57 7.85
CA HIS A 345 18.32 -4.02 7.65
C HIS A 345 19.04 -4.71 6.48
N LEU A 346 19.00 -6.04 6.42
CA LEU A 346 19.60 -6.81 5.32
C LEU A 346 18.97 -6.48 3.97
N TYR A 347 17.66 -6.24 3.90
CA TYR A 347 17.00 -5.77 2.68
C TYR A 347 17.46 -4.36 2.29
N MET A 348 17.41 -3.41 3.22
CA MET A 348 17.80 -2.00 2.99
C MET A 348 19.27 -1.86 2.56
N THR A 349 20.13 -2.77 3.03
CA THR A 349 21.56 -2.79 2.71
C THR A 349 21.91 -3.67 1.51
N GLY A 350 20.91 -4.22 0.80
CA GLY A 350 21.12 -5.02 -0.42
C GLY A 350 21.66 -6.43 -0.20
N TYR A 351 21.68 -6.92 1.05
CA TYR A 351 22.00 -8.31 1.41
C TYR A 351 20.80 -9.25 1.26
N ILE A 352 19.57 -8.73 1.23
CA ILE A 352 18.42 -9.44 0.67
C ILE A 352 18.07 -8.78 -0.67
N ARG A 353 18.27 -9.51 -1.76
CA ARG A 353 17.97 -9.05 -3.12
C ARG A 353 16.74 -9.76 -3.64
N VAL A 354 15.81 -8.98 -4.17
CA VAL A 354 14.60 -9.48 -4.81
C VAL A 354 14.55 -9.00 -6.25
N PRO A 355 14.23 -9.89 -7.20
CA PRO A 355 14.03 -9.47 -8.57
C PRO A 355 12.79 -8.59 -8.65
N ALA A 356 12.83 -7.53 -9.47
CA ALA A 356 11.67 -6.72 -9.80
C ALA A 356 10.66 -7.59 -10.57
N ARG A 357 9.86 -8.38 -9.86
CA ARG A 357 8.79 -9.19 -10.43
C ARG A 357 7.65 -9.37 -9.46
N GLY A 358 6.46 -9.42 -10.02
CA GLY A 358 5.22 -9.63 -9.30
C GLY A 358 4.69 -11.06 -9.43
N PHE A 359 3.98 -11.52 -8.41
CA PHE A 359 3.13 -12.70 -8.44
C PHE A 359 1.69 -12.31 -8.12
N ASP A 360 0.78 -12.59 -9.04
CA ASP A 360 -0.65 -12.34 -8.86
C ASP A 360 -1.44 -13.65 -8.80
N SER A 361 -2.47 -13.68 -7.96
CA SER A 361 -3.24 -14.88 -7.65
C SER A 361 -4.72 -14.55 -7.50
N ILE A 362 -5.54 -14.97 -8.47
CA ILE A 362 -6.95 -14.60 -8.53
C ILE A 362 -7.85 -15.84 -8.58
N ASP A 363 -8.77 -15.93 -7.62
CA ASP A 363 -9.75 -17.00 -7.52
C ASP A 363 -11.00 -16.72 -8.39
N LYS A 364 -11.83 -17.74 -8.59
CA LYS A 364 -12.99 -17.72 -9.51
C LYS A 364 -13.96 -16.56 -9.33
N ASP A 365 -14.21 -16.16 -8.09
CA ASP A 365 -15.27 -15.21 -7.76
C ASP A 365 -14.84 -13.77 -8.09
N TRP A 366 -13.52 -13.54 -8.27
CA TRP A 366 -12.94 -12.25 -8.62
C TRP A 366 -12.69 -12.09 -10.13
N ARG A 367 -13.10 -13.09 -10.93
CA ARG A 367 -12.93 -13.11 -12.39
C ARG A 367 -13.35 -11.86 -13.15
N PRO A 368 -14.52 -11.26 -12.88
CA PRO A 368 -14.95 -10.08 -13.64
C PRO A 368 -13.97 -8.91 -13.58
N TRP A 369 -13.09 -8.89 -12.56
CA TRP A 369 -12.12 -7.84 -12.32
C TRP A 369 -10.68 -8.27 -12.65
N VAL A 370 -10.45 -9.50 -13.14
CA VAL A 370 -9.10 -10.02 -13.47
C VAL A 370 -8.38 -9.13 -14.47
N THR A 371 -9.04 -8.68 -15.54
CA THR A 371 -8.39 -7.85 -16.57
C THR A 371 -7.97 -6.49 -16.01
N GLN A 372 -8.81 -5.85 -15.20
CA GLN A 372 -8.49 -4.56 -14.57
C GLN A 372 -7.35 -4.73 -13.56
N HIS A 373 -7.47 -5.73 -12.69
CA HIS A 373 -6.43 -6.07 -11.72
C HIS A 373 -5.10 -6.37 -12.40
N TRP A 374 -5.14 -7.14 -13.48
CA TRP A 374 -3.99 -7.48 -14.30
C TRP A 374 -3.30 -6.26 -14.89
N GLU A 375 -4.05 -5.35 -15.52
CA GLU A 375 -3.50 -4.13 -16.11
C GLU A 375 -2.85 -3.22 -15.06
N GLU A 376 -3.48 -3.10 -13.90
CA GLU A 376 -2.99 -2.31 -12.77
C GLU A 376 -1.73 -2.93 -12.16
N PHE A 377 -1.74 -4.23 -11.88
CA PHE A 377 -0.61 -4.97 -11.34
C PHE A 377 0.58 -4.98 -12.30
N THR A 378 0.32 -5.23 -13.60
CA THR A 378 1.37 -5.25 -14.62
C THR A 378 1.92 -3.87 -14.91
N SER A 379 1.18 -2.79 -14.67
CA SER A 379 1.72 -1.43 -14.81
C SER A 379 2.90 -1.14 -13.88
N LEU A 380 3.00 -1.81 -12.71
CA LEU A 380 4.15 -1.71 -11.81
C LEU A 380 5.43 -2.25 -12.45
N TYR A 381 5.28 -3.31 -13.24
CA TYR A 381 6.39 -4.11 -13.81
C TYR A 381 6.58 -3.91 -15.31
N LYS A 382 5.74 -3.10 -15.96
CA LYS A 382 5.62 -2.92 -17.43
C LYS A 382 6.94 -2.61 -18.15
N TYR A 383 7.93 -2.05 -17.46
CA TYR A 383 9.18 -1.59 -18.05
C TYR A 383 10.42 -2.36 -17.58
N GLU A 384 10.33 -3.13 -16.49
CA GLU A 384 11.50 -3.53 -15.68
C GLU A 384 11.40 -4.98 -15.13
N GLY A 385 10.22 -5.63 -15.21
CA GLY A 385 9.97 -6.86 -14.46
C GLY A 385 9.22 -7.99 -15.14
N GLY A 386 9.46 -9.20 -14.65
CA GLY A 386 8.64 -10.37 -14.98
C GLY A 386 7.37 -10.40 -14.14
N TYR A 387 6.37 -11.17 -14.57
CA TYR A 387 5.18 -11.42 -13.78
C TYR A 387 4.82 -12.91 -13.83
N SER A 388 4.33 -13.43 -12.71
CA SER A 388 3.74 -14.75 -12.61
C SER A 388 2.27 -14.59 -12.24
N PHE A 389 1.42 -15.45 -12.79
CA PHE A 389 -0.01 -15.43 -12.50
C PHE A 389 -0.50 -16.84 -12.24
N ILE A 390 -1.37 -17.00 -11.22
CA ILE A 390 -2.23 -18.16 -11.09
C ILE A 390 -3.69 -17.72 -11.01
N GLY A 391 -4.53 -18.41 -11.79
CA GLY A 391 -5.94 -18.12 -11.89
C GLY A 391 -6.55 -18.86 -13.07
N GLY A 392 -7.74 -19.42 -12.90
CA GLY A 392 -8.43 -20.18 -13.93
C GLY A 392 -9.67 -19.44 -14.42
N LEU A 393 -10.01 -19.60 -15.71
CA LEU A 393 -11.24 -19.07 -16.31
C LEU A 393 -12.47 -19.96 -16.07
N ALA A 394 -12.28 -21.23 -15.69
CA ALA A 394 -13.36 -22.20 -15.52
C ALA A 394 -14.15 -21.94 -14.23
N SER A 395 -15.49 -21.82 -14.30
CA SER A 395 -16.40 -21.55 -13.16
C SER A 395 -16.09 -22.31 -11.86
N THR A 396 -15.49 -23.51 -11.95
CA THR A 396 -15.13 -24.40 -10.84
C THR A 396 -13.69 -24.29 -10.33
N TYR A 397 -12.80 -23.53 -10.98
CA TYR A 397 -11.40 -23.41 -10.55
C TYR A 397 -11.31 -22.64 -9.23
N SER A 398 -10.57 -23.20 -8.28
CA SER A 398 -10.15 -22.49 -7.07
C SER A 398 -8.72 -22.84 -6.76
N ILE A 399 -7.96 -21.84 -6.30
CA ILE A 399 -6.52 -21.96 -6.08
C ILE A 399 -6.26 -22.97 -4.95
N HIS A 400 -5.35 -23.91 -5.17
CA HIS A 400 -4.91 -24.87 -4.16
C HIS A 400 -3.67 -24.34 -3.40
N ALA A 401 -3.53 -24.68 -2.11
CA ALA A 401 -2.40 -24.22 -1.30
C ALA A 401 -1.02 -24.63 -1.88
N ASP A 402 -0.90 -25.87 -2.39
CA ASP A 402 0.34 -26.37 -3.01
C ASP A 402 0.70 -25.65 -4.31
N GLU A 403 -0.31 -25.22 -5.09
CA GLU A 403 -0.11 -24.41 -6.29
C GLU A 403 0.47 -23.05 -5.92
N TYR A 404 -0.16 -22.34 -4.98
CA TYR A 404 0.35 -21.07 -4.48
C TYR A 404 1.77 -21.21 -3.90
N LYS A 405 1.99 -22.25 -3.07
CA LYS A 405 3.30 -22.57 -2.49
C LYS A 405 4.35 -22.77 -3.57
N PHE A 406 4.03 -23.49 -4.65
CA PHE A 406 4.97 -23.74 -5.72
C PHE A 406 5.50 -22.44 -6.34
N HIS A 407 4.59 -21.52 -6.65
CA HIS A 407 4.95 -20.25 -7.26
C HIS A 407 5.71 -19.36 -6.29
N ILE A 408 5.19 -19.12 -5.08
CA ILE A 408 5.78 -18.19 -4.11
C ILE A 408 7.20 -18.59 -3.65
N GLN A 409 7.57 -19.87 -3.79
CA GLN A 409 8.92 -20.38 -3.53
C GLN A 409 9.99 -19.92 -4.55
N SER A 410 9.62 -19.15 -5.57
CA SER A 410 10.58 -18.53 -6.48
C SER A 410 11.11 -17.18 -6.00
N GLY A 411 10.42 -16.48 -5.10
CA GLY A 411 10.85 -15.16 -4.64
C GLY A 411 10.32 -14.05 -5.53
N TYR A 412 9.53 -13.16 -4.94
CA TYR A 412 8.96 -12.01 -5.64
C TYR A 412 9.20 -10.74 -4.85
N GLU A 413 9.08 -9.62 -5.55
CA GLU A 413 9.00 -8.34 -4.89
C GLU A 413 7.59 -8.12 -4.32
N LEU A 414 6.57 -8.33 -5.14
CA LEU A 414 5.17 -8.21 -4.74
C LEU A 414 4.44 -9.52 -4.98
N SER A 415 3.70 -9.97 -3.97
CA SER A 415 2.64 -10.96 -4.14
C SER A 415 1.30 -10.29 -3.88
N ALA A 416 0.43 -10.30 -4.88
CA ALA A 416 -0.94 -9.83 -4.82
C ALA A 416 -1.90 -11.03 -4.87
N GLY A 417 -3.00 -10.98 -4.12
CA GLY A 417 -3.95 -12.10 -4.12
C GLY A 417 -5.38 -11.73 -3.80
N TRP A 418 -6.31 -12.11 -4.68
CA TRP A 418 -7.76 -12.04 -4.51
C TRP A 418 -8.30 -13.46 -4.42
N ILE A 419 -8.20 -14.02 -3.22
CA ILE A 419 -8.41 -15.44 -3.00
C ILE A 419 -9.47 -15.62 -1.92
N HIS A 420 -10.48 -16.46 -2.21
CA HIS A 420 -11.39 -16.90 -1.18
C HIS A 420 -10.74 -17.95 -0.29
N GLY A 421 -11.06 -17.87 0.99
CA GLY A 421 -10.42 -18.65 2.02
C GLY A 421 -9.94 -17.74 3.14
N GLY A 422 -9.84 -18.31 4.33
CA GLY A 422 -8.97 -17.76 5.37
C GLY A 422 -7.70 -18.59 5.37
N PHE A 423 -7.51 -19.38 6.42
CA PHE A 423 -6.31 -20.20 6.63
C PHE A 423 -6.10 -21.32 5.61
N SER A 424 -7.19 -21.80 5.01
CA SER A 424 -7.23 -22.77 3.92
C SER A 424 -7.73 -22.06 2.65
N PHE A 425 -6.98 -22.17 1.56
CA PHE A 425 -7.42 -21.68 0.25
C PHE A 425 -8.72 -22.38 -0.15
N ALA A 426 -9.65 -21.67 -0.78
CA ALA A 426 -10.96 -22.22 -1.15
C ALA A 426 -10.89 -23.43 -2.10
N GLY A 427 -9.81 -23.57 -2.88
CA GLY A 427 -9.57 -24.73 -3.75
C GLY A 427 -9.10 -26.00 -3.02
N GLY A 428 -8.96 -25.93 -1.70
CA GLY A 428 -8.48 -27.03 -0.87
C GLY A 428 -6.99 -26.96 -0.60
N GLY A 429 -6.56 -27.88 0.28
CA GLY A 429 -5.23 -27.86 0.88
C GLY A 429 -5.14 -26.88 2.06
N ASN A 430 -4.06 -27.02 2.82
CA ASN A 430 -3.63 -26.08 3.84
C ASN A 430 -2.11 -26.01 3.72
N PHE A 431 -1.51 -24.87 4.03
CA PHE A 431 -0.05 -24.76 4.10
C PHE A 431 0.56 -25.80 5.05
N ASP A 432 -0.20 -26.33 6.02
CA ASP A 432 0.14 -27.55 6.76
C ASP A 432 -1.05 -28.19 7.49
N LYS A 433 -0.86 -29.43 7.96
CA LYS A 433 -1.80 -30.23 8.79
C LYS A 433 -2.05 -29.67 10.22
N GLY A 434 -1.62 -28.44 10.55
CA GLY A 434 -1.87 -27.75 11.84
C GLY A 434 -0.94 -26.56 12.16
N ASN A 435 -1.40 -25.62 13.00
CA ASN A 435 -0.64 -24.49 13.59
C ASN A 435 0.14 -23.55 12.62
N HIS A 436 -0.30 -23.42 11.37
CA HIS A 436 0.24 -22.44 10.40
C HIS A 436 1.75 -22.58 10.09
N TRP A 437 2.33 -23.75 10.39
CA TRP A 437 3.76 -24.01 10.25
C TRP A 437 4.24 -23.80 8.81
N GLY A 438 3.49 -24.27 7.82
CA GLY A 438 3.89 -24.18 6.42
C GLY A 438 3.97 -22.75 5.92
N ALA A 439 3.06 -21.87 6.31
CA ALA A 439 3.11 -20.46 5.93
C ALA A 439 4.36 -19.76 6.51
N ARG A 440 4.77 -20.16 7.72
CA ARG A 440 5.97 -19.63 8.38
C ARG A 440 7.27 -20.15 7.76
N GLU A 441 7.23 -21.36 7.19
CA GLU A 441 8.39 -22.03 6.59
C GLU A 441 8.50 -21.80 5.08
N ILE A 442 7.50 -21.13 4.48
CA ILE A 442 7.57 -20.72 3.07
C ILE A 442 8.69 -19.70 2.90
N GLY A 443 9.71 -20.11 2.15
CA GLY A 443 10.77 -19.26 1.63
C GLY A 443 10.93 -19.49 0.13
N PRO A 444 11.48 -18.51 -0.62
CA PRO A 444 11.88 -17.20 -0.16
C PRO A 444 10.67 -16.26 0.00
N GLY A 445 9.50 -16.54 -0.59
CA GLY A 445 8.27 -15.75 -0.37
C GLY A 445 8.15 -14.53 -1.30
N ALA A 446 7.51 -13.44 -0.82
CA ALA A 446 7.57 -12.14 -1.47
C ALA A 446 7.99 -11.04 -0.48
N LEU A 447 8.64 -9.97 -0.95
CA LEU A 447 9.02 -8.84 -0.10
C LEU A 447 7.78 -8.15 0.51
N VAL A 448 6.74 -7.96 -0.31
CA VAL A 448 5.44 -7.42 0.08
C VAL A 448 4.33 -8.41 -0.28
N HIS A 449 3.39 -8.63 0.64
CA HIS A 449 2.14 -9.34 0.36
C HIS A 449 0.95 -8.38 0.46
N ILE A 450 0.13 -8.28 -0.58
CA ILE A 450 -1.14 -7.54 -0.59
C ILE A 450 -2.24 -8.54 -0.87
N MET A 451 -2.95 -8.96 0.17
CA MET A 451 -3.89 -10.09 0.10
C MET A 451 -5.30 -9.65 0.47
N ALA A 452 -6.19 -9.65 -0.51
CA ALA A 452 -7.63 -9.56 -0.35
C ALA A 452 -8.23 -10.93 0.03
N THR A 453 -7.84 -11.43 1.20
CA THR A 453 -8.21 -12.75 1.71
C THR A 453 -8.77 -12.62 3.12
N CYS A 454 -9.96 -13.16 3.38
CA CYS A 454 -10.72 -12.94 4.62
C CYS A 454 -9.92 -13.34 5.86
N GLY A 455 -9.71 -12.41 6.80
CA GLY A 455 -8.97 -12.68 8.05
C GLY A 455 -7.46 -12.90 7.89
N PHE A 456 -6.88 -12.62 6.72
CA PHE A 456 -5.44 -12.74 6.45
C PHE A 456 -4.58 -12.04 7.52
N SER A 457 -5.06 -10.89 8.01
CA SER A 457 -4.42 -10.02 8.98
C SER A 457 -5.01 -10.14 10.39
N ASN A 458 -5.80 -11.18 10.70
CA ASN A 458 -6.49 -11.30 11.98
C ASN A 458 -5.54 -11.58 13.16
N ILE A 459 -5.06 -10.52 13.82
CA ILE A 459 -4.08 -10.61 14.93
C ILE A 459 -4.56 -11.38 16.17
N ASP A 460 -5.87 -11.59 16.33
CA ASP A 460 -6.41 -12.28 17.51
C ASP A 460 -6.09 -13.78 17.54
N GLU A 461 -5.67 -14.31 16.41
CA GLU A 461 -5.22 -15.68 16.27
C GLU A 461 -3.79 -15.86 16.75
N GLU A 462 -3.47 -17.09 17.15
CA GLU A 462 -2.11 -17.45 17.56
C GLU A 462 -1.09 -17.11 16.47
N TRP A 463 -1.45 -17.35 15.20
CA TRP A 463 -0.69 -17.02 13.99
C TRP A 463 -1.61 -16.73 12.79
N CYS A 464 -1.78 -15.45 12.42
CA CYS A 464 -2.42 -15.12 11.14
C CYS A 464 -1.43 -15.19 9.98
N HIS A 465 -1.93 -15.29 8.73
CA HIS A 465 -1.09 -15.43 7.53
C HIS A 465 -0.12 -14.26 7.35
N ALA A 466 -0.60 -13.02 7.54
CA ALA A 466 0.22 -11.82 7.46
C ALA A 466 1.48 -11.94 8.35
N LEU A 467 1.29 -12.29 9.62
CA LEU A 467 2.39 -12.42 10.57
C LEU A 467 3.23 -13.69 10.37
N CYS A 468 2.68 -14.75 9.76
CA CYS A 468 3.45 -15.92 9.33
C CYS A 468 4.50 -15.53 8.29
N PHE A 469 4.13 -14.75 7.26
CA PHE A 469 5.08 -14.27 6.26
C PHE A 469 6.06 -13.26 6.86
N LEU A 470 5.56 -12.33 7.69
CA LEU A 470 6.38 -11.26 8.24
C LEU A 470 7.44 -11.73 9.24
N PHE A 471 7.09 -12.67 10.14
CA PHE A 471 7.97 -13.17 11.19
C PHE A 471 8.51 -14.59 10.95
N GLY A 472 8.06 -15.25 9.87
CA GLY A 472 8.58 -16.54 9.42
C GLY A 472 9.90 -16.43 8.64
N ARG A 473 10.21 -17.48 7.88
CA ARG A 473 11.44 -17.62 7.08
C ARG A 473 11.40 -16.91 5.73
N SER A 474 10.23 -16.42 5.32
CA SER A 474 10.07 -15.59 4.13
C SER A 474 10.89 -14.29 4.22
N ILE A 475 11.29 -13.77 3.07
CA ILE A 475 11.92 -12.46 2.89
C ILE A 475 10.96 -11.29 3.16
N SER A 476 9.67 -11.55 3.42
CA SER A 476 8.64 -10.53 3.58
C SER A 476 8.98 -9.52 4.68
N ILE A 477 8.86 -8.24 4.36
CA ILE A 477 9.04 -7.14 5.31
C ILE A 477 7.77 -6.29 5.45
N ALA A 478 6.77 -6.47 4.60
CA ALA A 478 5.49 -5.79 4.73
C ALA A 478 4.32 -6.67 4.24
N THR A 479 3.15 -6.46 4.85
CA THR A 479 1.91 -7.12 4.41
C THR A 479 0.72 -6.18 4.56
N ILE A 480 -0.22 -6.21 3.60
CA ILE A 480 -1.51 -5.52 3.67
C ILE A 480 -2.60 -6.57 3.49
N GLY A 481 -3.61 -6.52 4.37
CA GLY A 481 -4.79 -7.37 4.22
C GLY A 481 -5.80 -7.18 5.34
N PRO A 482 -6.98 -7.82 5.24
CA PRO A 482 -8.08 -7.60 6.16
C PRO A 482 -8.01 -8.47 7.42
N THR A 483 -8.41 -7.89 8.55
CA THR A 483 -8.59 -8.54 9.85
C THR A 483 -9.96 -9.23 9.97
N LYS A 484 -10.90 -8.88 9.08
CA LYS A 484 -12.26 -9.46 8.99
C LYS A 484 -12.53 -10.10 7.63
N SER A 485 -13.74 -10.63 7.46
CA SER A 485 -14.23 -11.04 6.15
C SER A 485 -14.53 -9.80 5.30
N GLU A 486 -13.57 -9.45 4.44
CA GLU A 486 -13.64 -8.43 3.40
C GLU A 486 -12.47 -8.63 2.43
N GLY A 487 -12.33 -7.72 1.48
CA GLY A 487 -11.28 -7.69 0.46
C GLY A 487 -10.81 -6.26 0.21
N ILE A 488 -9.73 -6.13 -0.56
CA ILE A 488 -9.18 -4.85 -0.99
C ILE A 488 -9.84 -4.53 -2.34
N LEU A 489 -10.87 -3.69 -2.29
CA LEU A 489 -11.56 -3.22 -3.50
C LEU A 489 -10.82 -2.03 -4.10
N GLU A 490 -11.11 -1.74 -5.37
CA GLU A 490 -10.52 -0.59 -6.09
C GLU A 490 -8.98 -0.57 -6.04
N ALA A 491 -8.38 -1.73 -6.35
CA ALA A 491 -6.94 -1.95 -6.20
C ALA A 491 -6.08 -0.95 -6.99
N TYR A 492 -6.56 -0.39 -8.10
CA TYR A 492 -5.91 0.70 -8.82
C TYR A 492 -5.55 1.89 -7.93
N ALA A 493 -6.37 2.23 -6.92
CA ALA A 493 -6.09 3.34 -6.03
C ALA A 493 -4.92 3.03 -5.08
N LEU A 494 -4.52 1.76 -4.96
CA LEU A 494 -3.30 1.35 -4.25
C LEU A 494 -2.12 1.18 -5.23
N PHE A 495 -2.32 0.46 -6.33
CA PHE A 495 -1.25 0.15 -7.30
C PHE A 495 -0.83 1.34 -8.16
N GLY A 496 -1.74 2.26 -8.46
CA GLY A 496 -1.46 3.50 -9.19
C GLY A 496 -0.37 4.32 -8.50
N PRO A 497 -0.57 4.78 -7.25
CA PRO A 497 0.47 5.45 -6.46
C PRO A 497 1.79 4.68 -6.36
N LEU A 498 1.74 3.35 -6.16
CA LEU A 498 2.94 2.51 -6.13
C LEU A 498 3.72 2.54 -7.46
N SER A 499 3.02 2.61 -8.60
CA SER A 499 3.62 2.73 -9.93
C SER A 499 4.24 4.11 -10.19
N GLU A 500 3.86 5.11 -9.40
CA GLU A 500 4.35 6.49 -9.46
C GLU A 500 5.47 6.78 -8.45
N TYR A 501 6.21 5.75 -8.03
CA TYR A 501 7.37 5.86 -7.12
C TYR A 501 6.99 6.36 -5.71
N MET A 502 5.76 6.06 -5.25
CA MET A 502 5.35 6.33 -3.88
C MET A 502 5.65 5.15 -2.95
N PHE A 503 5.88 5.46 -1.67
CA PHE A 503 6.06 4.45 -0.63
C PHE A 503 4.77 3.68 -0.37
N LEU A 504 4.91 2.42 0.05
CA LEU A 504 3.79 1.55 0.41
C LEU A 504 2.81 2.18 1.42
N GLY A 505 3.31 2.86 2.45
CA GLY A 505 2.48 3.56 3.44
C GLY A 505 1.66 4.70 2.84
N ASP A 506 2.26 5.48 1.96
CA ASP A 506 1.59 6.60 1.29
C ASP A 506 0.53 6.11 0.32
N ALA A 507 0.86 5.09 -0.48
CA ALA A 507 -0.10 4.42 -1.36
C ALA A 507 -1.28 3.82 -0.57
N PHE A 508 -0.99 3.24 0.60
CA PHE A 508 -2.02 2.72 1.51
C PHE A 508 -2.92 3.84 2.04
N LEU A 509 -2.36 4.96 2.48
CA LEU A 509 -3.14 6.14 2.91
C LEU A 509 -4.03 6.68 1.79
N TYR A 510 -3.48 6.75 0.57
CA TYR A 510 -4.23 7.18 -0.60
C TYR A 510 -5.39 6.25 -0.89
N TRP A 511 -5.16 4.94 -0.90
CA TRP A 511 -6.22 3.95 -1.10
C TRP A 511 -7.31 4.08 -0.02
N LEU A 512 -6.95 4.25 1.26
CA LEU A 512 -7.94 4.43 2.34
C LEU A 512 -8.75 5.72 2.18
N ASN A 513 -8.09 6.84 1.87
CA ASN A 513 -8.76 8.11 1.61
C ASN A 513 -9.67 8.00 0.40
N TYR A 514 -9.18 7.44 -0.70
CA TYR A 514 -10.01 7.11 -1.85
C TYR A 514 -11.18 6.22 -1.45
N ARG A 515 -10.99 5.27 -0.54
CA ARG A 515 -12.02 4.32 -0.09
C ARG A 515 -13.15 4.99 0.67
N PHE A 516 -12.81 5.93 1.54
CA PHE A 516 -13.70 6.52 2.54
C PHE A 516 -14.16 7.95 2.27
N THR A 517 -13.73 8.53 1.16
CA THR A 517 -14.17 9.84 0.69
C THR A 517 -14.99 9.71 -0.59
N ASP A 518 -15.84 10.70 -0.87
CA ASP A 518 -16.55 10.75 -2.15
C ASP A 518 -15.53 11.02 -3.27
N ASP A 519 -15.49 10.12 -4.26
CA ASP A 519 -14.61 10.25 -5.43
C ASP A 519 -15.11 11.38 -6.36
N PRO A 520 -14.35 12.48 -6.52
CA PRO A 520 -14.74 13.58 -7.38
C PRO A 520 -14.64 13.24 -8.88
N TRP A 521 -14.10 12.08 -9.27
CA TRP A 521 -13.89 11.67 -10.65
C TRP A 521 -15.02 10.79 -11.20
N ASN A 522 -15.59 9.88 -10.38
CA ASN A 522 -16.63 8.95 -10.85
C ASN A 522 -18.06 9.23 -10.35
N ASN A 523 -18.31 10.28 -9.56
CA ASN A 523 -19.63 10.58 -8.98
C ASN A 523 -20.26 9.39 -8.20
N LEU A 524 -19.44 8.42 -7.78
CA LEU A 524 -19.88 7.26 -7.02
C LEU A 524 -19.98 7.61 -5.55
N SER A 525 -21.21 7.83 -5.12
CA SER A 525 -21.50 8.19 -3.76
C SER A 525 -21.53 6.92 -2.88
N ARG A 526 -20.62 6.79 -1.92
CA ARG A 526 -20.41 5.50 -1.24
C ARG A 526 -21.29 5.37 0.00
N HIS A 527 -22.54 4.99 -0.25
CA HIS A 527 -23.71 5.14 0.62
C HIS A 527 -23.76 4.41 1.97
N LYS A 528 -22.77 3.60 2.37
CA LYS A 528 -22.86 2.77 3.60
C LYS A 528 -21.53 2.55 4.31
N ILE A 529 -20.67 3.57 4.40
CA ILE A 529 -19.35 3.41 5.02
C ILE A 529 -19.36 3.44 6.56
N ASN A 530 -20.37 4.10 7.15
CA ASN A 530 -20.43 4.35 8.61
C ASN A 530 -21.10 3.24 9.41
N THR A 531 -21.66 2.23 8.76
CA THR A 531 -22.12 1.03 9.44
C THR A 531 -20.96 0.06 9.50
N THR A 532 -20.51 -0.25 10.71
CA THR A 532 -19.37 -1.13 11.01
C THR A 532 -19.53 -2.57 10.46
N THR A 533 -20.69 -2.85 9.90
CA THR A 533 -21.17 -4.11 9.33
C THR A 533 -20.93 -4.23 7.82
N HIS A 534 -20.79 -3.13 7.06
CA HIS A 534 -20.82 -3.17 5.58
C HIS A 534 -19.73 -2.37 4.85
N SER A 535 -18.79 -1.73 5.54
CA SER A 535 -17.69 -1.03 4.90
C SER A 535 -16.49 -1.92 4.63
N TRP A 536 -16.13 -2.01 3.35
CA TRP A 536 -14.89 -2.61 2.89
C TRP A 536 -13.72 -1.67 3.18
N GLY A 537 -12.66 -2.22 3.75
CA GLY A 537 -11.44 -1.50 4.10
C GLY A 537 -11.30 -1.17 5.58
N LEU A 538 -12.33 -1.33 6.43
CA LEU A 538 -12.20 -0.97 7.85
C LEU A 538 -11.32 -1.91 8.65
N GLY A 539 -11.23 -3.16 8.25
CA GLY A 539 -10.33 -4.15 8.84
C GLY A 539 -9.03 -4.31 8.04
N VAL A 540 -8.81 -3.56 6.95
CA VAL A 540 -7.56 -3.66 6.18
C VAL A 540 -6.45 -2.88 6.90
N VAL A 541 -5.35 -3.59 7.18
CA VAL A 541 -4.24 -3.09 7.98
C VAL A 541 -2.90 -3.37 7.30
N LEU A 542 -1.98 -2.42 7.45
CA LEU A 542 -0.58 -2.53 7.07
C LEU A 542 0.25 -3.04 8.26
N TYR A 543 0.95 -4.15 8.07
CA TYR A 543 2.00 -4.61 8.97
C TYR A 543 3.39 -4.45 8.33
N GLY A 544 4.40 -4.18 9.16
CA GLY A 544 5.80 -4.19 8.73
C GLY A 544 6.32 -2.85 8.22
N HIS A 545 7.14 -2.89 7.17
CA HIS A 545 7.88 -1.74 6.65
C HIS A 545 7.06 -0.90 5.65
N PRO A 546 6.75 0.38 5.96
CA PRO A 546 5.92 1.21 5.10
C PRO A 546 6.69 1.91 3.96
N PHE A 547 8.03 1.90 3.95
CA PHE A 547 8.85 2.62 2.95
C PHE A 547 9.35 1.74 1.81
N VAL A 548 8.61 0.68 1.46
CA VAL A 548 8.94 -0.12 0.27
C VAL A 548 8.60 0.69 -0.98
N LEU A 549 9.59 0.81 -1.88
CA LEU A 549 9.44 1.35 -3.23
C LEU A 549 9.43 0.21 -4.24
N LEU A 550 8.33 0.07 -4.99
CA LEU A 550 8.15 -0.99 -6.00
C LEU A 550 8.47 -0.51 -7.43
N ARG A 551 8.55 0.80 -7.66
CA ARG A 551 8.88 1.37 -8.98
C ARG A 551 10.38 1.61 -9.09
N GLY A 552 10.95 1.31 -10.26
CA GLY A 552 12.37 1.50 -10.57
C GLY A 552 13.19 0.23 -10.42
N GLU A 553 14.40 0.24 -10.96
CA GLU A 553 15.37 -0.85 -10.90
C GLU A 553 16.03 -0.93 -9.52
N PRO A 554 15.96 -2.09 -8.83
CA PRO A 554 16.72 -2.30 -7.61
C PRO A 554 18.22 -2.10 -7.87
N THR A 555 18.85 -1.28 -7.04
CA THR A 555 20.25 -0.87 -7.18
C THR A 555 21.04 -1.29 -5.94
N TYR A 556 22.28 -1.72 -6.13
CA TYR A 556 23.12 -2.29 -5.08
C TYR A 556 24.53 -1.71 -5.13
N ILE A 557 25.12 -1.52 -3.95
CA ILE A 557 26.51 -1.10 -3.77
C ILE A 557 27.34 -2.36 -3.50
N GLU A 558 28.32 -2.62 -4.34
CA GLU A 558 29.30 -3.68 -4.12
C GLU A 558 30.65 -3.05 -3.74
N VAL A 559 31.20 -3.49 -2.61
CA VAL A 559 32.53 -3.08 -2.16
C VAL A 559 33.56 -3.96 -2.84
N GLU A 560 34.34 -3.40 -3.75
CA GLU A 560 35.36 -4.10 -4.54
C GLU A 560 36.65 -4.25 -3.74
N SER A 561 37.11 -3.16 -3.11
CA SER A 561 38.28 -3.19 -2.24
C SER A 561 38.22 -2.13 -1.16
N LEU A 562 38.88 -2.43 -0.04
CA LEU A 562 39.07 -1.52 1.08
C LEU A 562 40.56 -1.53 1.46
N ASP A 563 41.25 -0.43 1.17
CA ASP A 563 42.68 -0.28 1.42
C ASP A 563 42.93 0.70 2.58
N PHE A 564 43.70 0.25 3.57
CA PHE A 564 44.10 1.06 4.72
C PHE A 564 45.52 1.58 4.55
N LYS A 565 45.66 2.90 4.53
CA LYS A 565 46.93 3.60 4.68
C LYS A 565 46.90 4.36 6.00
N LYS A 566 48.09 4.69 6.53
CA LYS A 566 48.27 5.32 7.85
C LYS A 566 47.27 6.46 8.11
N ASP A 567 47.09 7.36 7.14
CA ASP A 567 46.20 8.54 7.27
C ASP A 567 45.00 8.50 6.31
N LEU A 568 44.79 7.41 5.56
CA LEU A 568 43.80 7.36 4.49
C LEU A 568 43.12 5.98 4.36
N ILE A 569 41.79 5.97 4.31
CA ILE A 569 40.97 4.84 3.90
C ILE A 569 40.57 5.04 2.44
N VAL A 570 40.86 4.07 1.58
CA VAL A 570 40.44 4.07 0.18
C VAL A 570 39.42 2.97 -0.04
N VAL A 571 38.21 3.36 -0.41
CA VAL A 571 37.11 2.45 -0.70
C VAL A 571 36.87 2.45 -2.21
N LYS A 572 36.98 1.30 -2.86
CA LYS A 572 36.56 1.13 -4.26
C LYS A 572 35.21 0.44 -4.27
N LEU A 573 34.28 1.02 -5.01
CA LEU A 573 32.90 0.57 -5.08
C LEU A 573 32.47 0.40 -6.53
N LYS A 574 31.51 -0.49 -6.72
CA LYS A 574 30.75 -0.64 -7.95
C LYS A 574 29.26 -0.59 -7.67
N ILE A 575 28.54 0.20 -8.45
CA ILE A 575 27.08 0.28 -8.38
C ILE A 575 26.50 -0.56 -9.52
N ILE A 576 25.63 -1.49 -9.16
CA ILE A 576 24.98 -2.39 -10.12
C ILE A 576 23.47 -2.40 -9.90
N ASP A 577 22.72 -2.68 -10.96
CA ASP A 577 21.30 -3.03 -10.83
C ASP A 577 21.11 -4.53 -10.55
N ASN A 578 19.85 -4.95 -10.40
CA ASN A 578 19.50 -6.36 -10.18
C ASN A 578 19.91 -7.29 -11.33
N HIS A 579 20.22 -6.72 -12.50
CA HIS A 579 20.68 -7.41 -13.69
C HIS A 579 22.19 -7.54 -13.78
N LEU A 580 22.93 -7.17 -12.72
CA LEU A 580 24.38 -7.08 -12.68
C LEU A 580 24.95 -6.05 -13.67
N SER A 581 24.11 -5.15 -14.20
CA SER A 581 24.55 -4.11 -15.12
C SER A 581 25.07 -2.91 -14.33
N PRO A 582 26.19 -2.30 -14.75
CA PRO A 582 26.75 -1.14 -14.08
C PRO A 582 25.84 0.09 -14.18
N VAL A 583 25.70 0.84 -13.09
CA VAL A 583 24.90 2.08 -13.04
C VAL A 583 25.81 3.29 -13.09
N SER A 584 25.92 3.89 -14.29
CA SER A 584 26.76 5.06 -14.54
C SER A 584 26.11 6.38 -14.11
N ILE A 585 26.93 7.38 -13.75
CA ILE A 585 26.48 8.74 -13.37
C ILE A 585 25.50 8.71 -12.18
N TYR A 586 25.65 7.74 -11.29
CA TYR A 586 24.80 7.58 -10.12
C TYR A 586 25.39 8.37 -8.92
N PRO A 587 24.62 9.28 -8.29
CA PRO A 587 25.09 10.04 -7.14
C PRO A 587 25.29 9.16 -5.90
N ILE A 588 26.48 9.26 -5.30
CA ILE A 588 26.81 8.55 -4.06
C ILE A 588 27.14 9.54 -2.96
N HIS A 589 26.64 9.24 -1.77
CA HIS A 589 26.86 9.97 -0.54
C HIS A 589 27.57 9.08 0.47
N VAL A 590 28.31 9.70 1.38
CA VAL A 590 29.04 9.01 2.43
C VAL A 590 28.72 9.65 3.76
N ALA A 591 28.49 8.88 4.80
CA ALA A 591 28.46 9.37 6.16
C ALA A 591 29.45 8.59 7.01
N ILE A 592 30.11 9.30 7.92
CA ILE A 592 31.07 8.72 8.87
C ILE A 592 30.48 8.85 10.28
N LYS A 593 30.48 7.75 11.03
CA LYS A 593 30.10 7.74 12.44
C LYS A 593 31.32 7.93 13.33
N TYR A 594 31.27 8.96 14.16
CA TYR A 594 32.26 9.27 15.19
C TYR A 594 31.55 9.74 16.46
N ASN A 595 31.91 9.21 17.64
CA ASN A 595 31.27 9.52 18.92
C ASN A 595 29.74 9.47 18.86
N ASN A 596 29.22 8.39 18.26
CA ASN A 596 27.78 8.17 18.08
C ASN A 596 27.03 9.23 17.23
N THR A 597 27.76 10.08 16.50
CA THR A 597 27.21 11.12 15.62
C THR A 597 27.60 10.85 14.17
N TRP A 598 26.65 11.01 13.26
CA TRP A 598 26.87 10.88 11.82
C TRP A 598 27.29 12.21 11.20
N TYR A 599 28.37 12.19 10.44
CA TYR A 599 28.88 13.32 9.66
C TYR A 599 28.77 13.00 8.18
N GLU A 600 27.84 13.66 7.48
CA GLU A 600 27.63 13.47 6.05
C GLU A 600 28.70 14.20 5.24
N LYS A 601 29.19 13.53 4.20
CA LYS A 601 30.10 14.00 3.16
C LYS A 601 29.48 13.68 1.81
N TYR A 602 29.55 14.64 0.91
CA TYR A 602 29.11 14.43 -0.47
C TYR A 602 30.23 13.79 -1.28
N ALA A 603 29.94 12.71 -2.01
CA ALA A 603 30.89 12.07 -2.92
C ALA A 603 30.43 12.27 -4.38
N ASN A 604 31.35 12.02 -5.31
CA ASN A 604 31.13 12.23 -6.74
C ASN A 604 30.16 11.19 -7.34
N LEU A 605 29.90 11.36 -8.64
CA LEU A 605 29.13 10.44 -9.47
C LEU A 605 29.97 9.21 -9.84
N THR A 606 29.33 8.07 -10.06
CA THR A 606 29.99 6.90 -10.68
C THR A 606 30.42 7.18 -12.12
N ASP A 607 31.49 6.51 -12.56
CA ASP A 607 31.94 6.56 -13.96
C ASP A 607 31.05 5.71 -14.89
N GLU A 608 31.45 5.58 -16.16
CA GLU A 608 30.71 4.78 -17.16
C GLU A 608 30.63 3.29 -16.83
N ARG A 609 31.52 2.77 -15.99
CA ARG A 609 31.55 1.39 -15.51
C ARG A 609 30.79 1.20 -14.20
N GLY A 610 30.14 2.25 -13.72
CA GLY A 610 29.46 2.26 -12.42
C GLY A 610 30.43 2.23 -11.25
N GLU A 611 31.70 2.56 -11.47
CA GLU A 611 32.76 2.49 -10.47
C GLU A 611 32.99 3.86 -9.81
N ILE A 612 33.38 3.84 -8.54
CA ILE A 612 33.80 5.05 -7.81
C ILE A 612 34.86 4.70 -6.77
N THR A 613 35.85 5.58 -6.63
CA THR A 613 36.84 5.51 -5.55
C THR A 613 36.62 6.64 -4.56
N ILE A 614 36.39 6.27 -3.30
CA ILE A 614 36.16 7.21 -2.20
C ILE A 614 37.42 7.21 -1.33
N LYS A 615 37.92 8.41 -1.03
CA LYS A 615 39.08 8.62 -0.17
C LYS A 615 38.63 9.33 1.10
N LEU A 616 38.82 8.70 2.25
CA LEU A 616 38.43 9.22 3.56
C LEU A 616 39.67 9.34 4.44
N ASN A 617 39.77 10.40 5.23
CA ASN A 617 40.85 10.52 6.22
C ASN A 617 40.72 9.40 7.24
N ASN A 618 41.79 8.63 7.42
CA ASN A 618 41.87 7.62 8.46
C ASN A 618 42.22 8.32 9.77
N THR A 619 41.20 8.69 10.54
CA THR A 619 41.39 9.03 11.95
C THR A 619 41.04 7.79 12.75
N ASP A 620 41.84 7.43 13.77
CA ASP A 620 41.64 6.27 14.66
C ASP A 620 40.27 6.25 15.39
N LYS A 621 39.42 7.23 15.10
CA LYS A 621 38.12 7.45 15.72
C LYS A 621 36.93 7.11 14.81
N THR A 622 37.16 6.71 13.56
CA THR A 622 36.08 6.32 12.64
C THR A 622 35.62 4.89 12.98
N GLU A 623 34.36 4.73 13.39
CA GLU A 623 33.83 3.40 13.79
C GLU A 623 33.09 2.72 12.63
N LEU A 624 32.24 3.49 11.93
CA LEU A 624 31.33 2.99 10.91
C LEU A 624 31.22 3.99 9.75
N ILE A 625 31.19 3.48 8.52
CA ILE A 625 30.95 4.28 7.32
C ILE A 625 29.64 3.81 6.70
N ALA A 626 28.73 4.74 6.42
CA ALA A 626 27.55 4.49 5.58
C ALA A 626 27.83 5.05 4.19
N ILE A 627 27.55 4.26 3.15
CA ILE A 627 27.63 4.71 1.76
C ILE A 627 26.28 4.45 1.13
N TYR A 628 25.71 5.47 0.49
CA TYR A 628 24.33 5.39 0.00
C TYR A 628 24.07 6.26 -1.22
N GLY A 629 23.06 5.90 -2.00
CA GLY A 629 22.46 6.74 -3.03
C GLY A 629 20.96 6.82 -2.81
N ARG A 630 20.36 7.99 -3.10
CA ARG A 630 18.95 8.29 -2.81
C ARG A 630 18.00 8.02 -3.99
N GLY A 631 18.43 7.17 -4.92
CA GLY A 631 17.74 6.93 -6.19
C GLY A 631 17.97 8.04 -7.20
N ALA A 632 17.79 7.74 -8.48
CA ALA A 632 18.00 8.71 -9.57
C ALA A 632 17.20 8.33 -10.82
N TYR A 633 16.75 9.34 -11.56
CA TYR A 633 16.25 9.15 -12.93
C TYR A 633 17.41 9.35 -13.91
N LEU A 634 17.86 8.28 -14.56
CA LEU A 634 19.03 8.27 -15.44
C LEU A 634 18.70 7.56 -16.75
N ARG A 635 18.93 8.23 -17.89
CA ARG A 635 18.80 7.66 -19.25
C ARG A 635 17.49 6.85 -19.43
N ASP A 636 16.37 7.45 -19.02
CA ASP A 636 15.01 6.89 -19.08
C ASP A 636 14.70 5.71 -18.15
N LYS A 637 15.59 5.40 -17.21
CA LYS A 637 15.36 4.46 -16.12
C LYS A 637 15.27 5.17 -14.78
N ILE A 638 14.47 4.61 -13.87
CA ILE A 638 14.44 5.02 -12.48
C ILE A 638 15.26 3.99 -11.70
N TYR A 639 16.31 4.44 -11.02
CA TYR A 639 17.10 3.60 -10.11
C TYR A 639 16.69 3.88 -8.68
N ARG A 640 16.51 2.81 -7.89
CA ARG A 640 16.08 2.91 -6.50
C ARG A 640 17.22 3.27 -5.55
N PRO A 641 16.92 3.78 -4.35
CA PRO A 641 17.91 4.03 -3.33
C PRO A 641 18.67 2.76 -2.93
N CYS A 642 19.92 2.91 -2.56
CA CYS A 642 20.79 1.82 -2.15
C CYS A 642 21.69 2.25 -0.99
N LEU A 643 22.01 1.34 -0.09
CA LEU A 643 22.81 1.62 1.11
C LEU A 643 23.74 0.44 1.39
N THR A 644 24.91 0.71 1.94
CA THR A 644 25.77 -0.29 2.56
C THR A 644 26.55 0.34 3.71
N TYR A 645 26.99 -0.50 4.63
CA TYR A 645 27.83 -0.09 5.76
C TYR A 645 29.16 -0.81 5.73
N ILE A 646 30.20 -0.10 6.14
CA ILE A 646 31.54 -0.65 6.35
C ILE A 646 31.89 -0.46 7.82
N ASN A 647 31.94 -1.56 8.57
CA ASN A 647 32.43 -1.59 9.94
C ASN A 647 33.94 -1.84 9.92
N LEU A 648 34.73 -0.81 10.21
CA LEU A 648 36.19 -0.87 10.08
C LEU A 648 36.80 -1.83 11.09
N THR A 649 36.31 -1.83 12.33
CA THR A 649 36.80 -2.72 13.39
C THR A 649 36.55 -4.19 13.05
N ALA A 650 35.36 -4.53 12.55
CA ALA A 650 35.01 -5.89 12.15
C ALA A 650 35.80 -6.35 10.91
N TYR A 651 36.02 -5.44 9.95
CA TYR A 651 36.78 -5.76 8.73
C TYR A 651 38.26 -6.05 9.02
N ILE A 652 38.88 -5.31 9.94
CA ILE A 652 40.28 -5.52 10.31
C ILE A 652 40.44 -6.83 11.11
N SER A 653 39.46 -7.17 11.93
CA SER A 653 39.52 -8.33 12.86
C SER A 653 39.03 -9.64 12.27
N SER A 654 38.15 -9.63 11.27
CA SER A 654 37.59 -10.84 10.66
C SER A 654 37.95 -10.96 9.18
N ARG A 655 38.60 -12.07 8.84
CA ARG A 655 38.86 -12.51 7.45
C ARG A 655 38.02 -13.71 7.06
N ASP A 656 36.91 -13.96 7.75
CA ASP A 656 36.05 -15.10 7.50
C ASP A 656 35.32 -14.93 6.17
N LYS A 657 35.99 -15.37 5.12
CA LYS A 657 35.45 -15.47 3.78
C LYS A 657 34.41 -16.60 3.78
N PRO A 658 33.19 -16.36 3.27
CA PRO A 658 32.18 -17.40 3.17
C PRO A 658 32.69 -18.58 2.33
N THR A 659 32.35 -19.81 2.70
CA THR A 659 32.76 -21.01 1.96
C THR A 659 31.56 -21.71 1.36
N ILE A 660 31.52 -21.85 0.04
CA ILE A 660 30.51 -22.62 -0.69
C ILE A 660 31.01 -24.06 -0.79
N LYS A 661 30.43 -24.98 -0.01
CA LYS A 661 30.87 -26.38 0.08
C LYS A 661 30.37 -27.23 -1.07
N SER A 662 29.10 -27.06 -1.45
CA SER A 662 28.49 -27.80 -2.56
C SER A 662 27.28 -27.08 -3.12
N ILE A 663 26.98 -27.36 -4.38
CA ILE A 663 25.77 -26.90 -5.07
C ILE A 663 25.10 -28.13 -5.70
N LYS A 664 23.80 -28.30 -5.42
CA LYS A 664 22.95 -29.35 -5.99
C LYS A 664 21.80 -28.69 -6.73
N TYR A 665 21.41 -29.25 -7.85
CA TYR A 665 20.28 -28.74 -8.63
C TYR A 665 19.53 -29.88 -9.30
N CYS A 666 18.21 -29.76 -9.36
CA CYS A 666 17.33 -30.72 -10.00
C CYS A 666 16.08 -30.04 -10.57
N GLU A 667 15.55 -30.62 -11.64
CA GLU A 667 14.25 -30.22 -12.16
C GLU A 667 13.13 -30.65 -11.19
N ASP A 668 12.13 -29.79 -11.08
CA ASP A 668 10.92 -30.06 -10.31
C ASP A 668 9.69 -29.77 -11.17
N TRP A 669 8.80 -30.75 -11.19
CA TRP A 669 7.64 -30.83 -12.07
C TRP A 669 6.38 -30.92 -11.22
N ILE A 670 5.49 -29.92 -11.31
CA ILE A 670 4.15 -30.07 -10.73
C ILE A 670 3.19 -30.65 -11.76
N PHE A 671 2.95 -31.95 -11.59
CA PHE A 671 2.14 -32.83 -12.43
C PHE A 671 0.68 -32.41 -12.65
N LYS A 672 0.15 -31.40 -11.91
CA LYS A 672 -1.22 -30.88 -12.08
C LYS A 672 -1.32 -29.52 -12.78
N LEU A 673 -0.23 -28.78 -12.96
CA LEU A 673 -0.28 -27.34 -13.27
C LEU A 673 0.49 -26.92 -14.53
N GLY A 674 1.46 -27.71 -15.00
CA GLY A 674 2.24 -27.40 -16.20
C GLY A 674 3.52 -26.53 -16.09
N PRO A 675 3.86 -25.82 -14.99
CA PRO A 675 5.13 -25.11 -14.90
C PRO A 675 6.28 -26.05 -14.51
N ILE A 676 7.47 -25.72 -15.02
CA ILE A 676 8.74 -26.38 -14.70
C ILE A 676 9.59 -25.43 -13.88
N SER A 677 10.45 -25.98 -13.06
CA SER A 677 11.42 -25.18 -12.34
C SER A 677 12.73 -25.92 -12.10
N LEU A 678 13.81 -25.16 -11.94
CA LEU A 678 15.08 -25.66 -11.45
C LEU A 678 15.20 -25.33 -9.97
N ASN A 679 15.18 -26.35 -9.13
CA ASN A 679 15.47 -26.22 -7.71
C ASN A 679 17.00 -26.20 -7.54
N VAL A 680 17.52 -25.21 -6.83
CA VAL A 680 18.96 -25.09 -6.55
C VAL A 680 19.17 -25.00 -5.04
N THR A 681 20.04 -25.85 -4.51
CA THR A 681 20.46 -25.86 -3.11
C THR A 681 21.97 -25.65 -3.02
N ALA A 682 22.40 -24.70 -2.20
CA ALA A 682 23.80 -24.41 -1.92
C ALA A 682 24.10 -24.61 -0.44
N ASN A 683 25.11 -25.42 -0.11
CA ASN A 683 25.62 -25.53 1.26
C ASN A 683 26.72 -24.50 1.47
N VAL A 684 26.49 -23.55 2.38
CA VAL A 684 27.36 -22.39 2.59
C VAL A 684 27.62 -22.15 4.08
N GLU A 685 28.88 -21.93 4.42
CA GLU A 685 29.33 -21.57 5.77
C GLU A 685 29.78 -20.11 5.85
N ASN A 686 29.67 -19.53 7.05
CA ASN A 686 30.12 -18.17 7.38
C ASN A 686 29.52 -17.07 6.48
N ALA A 687 28.32 -17.31 5.93
CA ALA A 687 27.59 -16.35 5.13
C ALA A 687 26.47 -15.68 5.94
N THR A 688 26.39 -14.36 5.80
CA THR A 688 25.24 -13.54 6.23
C THR A 688 24.16 -13.52 5.15
N SER A 689 24.57 -13.55 3.88
CA SER A 689 23.68 -13.61 2.73
C SER A 689 24.19 -14.60 1.69
N VAL A 690 23.26 -15.30 1.03
CA VAL A 690 23.54 -16.16 -0.11
C VAL A 690 22.53 -15.81 -1.20
N MET A 691 23.03 -15.62 -2.42
CA MET A 691 22.26 -15.22 -3.58
C MET A 691 22.59 -16.13 -4.75
N ILE A 692 21.61 -16.37 -5.60
CA ILE A 692 21.81 -16.95 -6.91
C ILE A 692 21.74 -15.84 -7.96
N CYS A 693 22.68 -15.88 -8.90
CA CYS A 693 22.63 -15.11 -10.13
C CYS A 693 22.28 -16.08 -11.25
N TYR A 694 21.24 -15.83 -12.04
CA TYR A 694 20.86 -16.70 -13.15
C TYR A 694 20.42 -15.94 -14.39
N SER A 695 20.54 -16.59 -15.56
CA SER A 695 20.07 -16.14 -16.87
C SER A 695 19.37 -17.30 -17.57
N ILE A 696 18.32 -17.01 -18.33
CA ILE A 696 17.57 -17.99 -19.12
C ILE A 696 17.74 -17.67 -20.59
N ASN A 697 18.06 -18.68 -21.41
CA ASN A 697 18.28 -18.60 -22.86
C ASN A 697 19.29 -17.51 -23.26
N ASN A 698 20.38 -17.36 -22.48
CA ASN A 698 21.39 -16.31 -22.62
C ASN A 698 20.83 -14.87 -22.58
N GLY A 699 19.67 -14.67 -21.94
CA GLY A 699 19.11 -13.36 -21.69
C GLY A 699 19.81 -12.62 -20.54
N THR A 700 19.16 -11.58 -20.03
CA THR A 700 19.64 -10.77 -18.90
C THR A 700 19.82 -11.61 -17.64
N TRP A 701 20.84 -11.29 -16.85
CA TRP A 701 21.03 -11.89 -15.52
C TRP A 701 19.99 -11.36 -14.52
N TYR A 702 19.71 -12.15 -13.50
CA TYR A 702 18.87 -11.80 -12.36
C TYR A 702 19.55 -12.23 -11.08
N THR A 703 19.53 -11.37 -10.06
CA THR A 703 20.01 -11.71 -8.72
C THR A 703 18.84 -11.93 -7.78
N VAL A 704 18.87 -13.04 -7.02
CA VAL A 704 17.81 -13.39 -6.06
C VAL A 704 18.43 -14.00 -4.82
N SER A 705 18.01 -13.57 -3.63
CA SER A 705 18.42 -14.20 -2.38
C SER A 705 17.87 -15.62 -2.25
N MET A 706 18.75 -16.54 -1.86
CA MET A 706 18.39 -17.90 -1.48
C MET A 706 17.96 -17.92 -0.01
N PHE A 707 16.98 -18.73 0.35
CA PHE A 707 16.51 -18.81 1.74
C PHE A 707 17.14 -19.98 2.47
N LYS A 708 17.45 -19.79 3.76
CA LYS A 708 18.09 -20.80 4.60
C LYS A 708 17.08 -21.85 5.06
N THR A 709 17.41 -23.13 4.90
CA THR A 709 16.56 -24.26 5.31
C THR A 709 17.05 -24.92 6.60
N SER A 710 18.15 -25.66 6.56
CA SER A 710 18.77 -26.40 7.67
C SER A 710 20.27 -26.61 7.43
N ASN A 711 21.09 -26.73 8.48
CA ASN A 711 22.52 -27.12 8.40
C ASN A 711 23.40 -26.38 7.36
N GLY A 712 23.17 -25.06 7.20
CA GLY A 712 23.95 -24.25 6.24
C GLY A 712 23.47 -24.36 4.80
N ASP A 713 22.39 -25.09 4.53
CA ASP A 713 21.78 -25.15 3.21
C ASP A 713 20.90 -23.91 2.94
N TYR A 714 21.02 -23.43 1.71
CA TYR A 714 20.22 -22.36 1.14
C TYR A 714 19.54 -22.88 -0.12
N PHE A 715 18.25 -22.62 -0.28
CA PHE A 715 17.44 -23.11 -1.40
C PHE A 715 16.82 -21.94 -2.17
N ILE A 716 16.62 -22.14 -3.46
CA ILE A 716 15.81 -21.28 -4.32
C ILE A 716 15.20 -22.09 -5.47
N ARG A 717 14.03 -21.67 -5.94
CA ARG A 717 13.41 -22.20 -7.16
C ARG A 717 13.51 -21.17 -8.30
N ILE A 718 14.15 -21.55 -9.39
CA ILE A 718 14.19 -20.75 -10.63
C ILE A 718 13.02 -21.20 -11.53
N PRO A 719 12.05 -20.32 -11.85
CA PRO A 719 11.00 -20.63 -12.83
C PRO A 719 11.60 -20.90 -14.21
N ALA A 720 11.08 -21.89 -14.94
CA ALA A 720 11.55 -22.25 -16.27
C ALA A 720 10.47 -22.91 -17.13
N ASN A 721 10.72 -23.01 -18.44
CA ASN A 721 9.91 -23.74 -19.41
C ASN A 721 10.68 -24.91 -20.02
N GLU A 722 9.97 -25.79 -20.72
CA GLU A 722 10.58 -26.91 -21.45
C GLU A 722 11.58 -26.41 -22.49
N GLY A 723 12.80 -26.96 -22.45
CA GLY A 723 13.85 -26.60 -23.38
C GLY A 723 14.58 -25.30 -23.06
N ASP A 724 14.25 -24.61 -21.96
CA ASP A 724 15.02 -23.45 -21.52
C ASP A 724 16.44 -23.85 -21.15
N ASN A 725 17.42 -23.04 -21.55
CA ASN A 725 18.80 -23.12 -21.10
C ASN A 725 19.01 -22.15 -19.93
N ILE A 726 19.37 -22.67 -18.76
CA ILE A 726 19.56 -21.88 -17.54
C ILE A 726 21.04 -21.85 -17.20
N ARG A 727 21.62 -20.65 -17.11
CA ARG A 727 22.98 -20.42 -16.62
C ARG A 727 22.92 -19.77 -15.25
N PHE A 728 23.68 -20.26 -14.28
CA PHE A 728 23.65 -19.69 -12.93
C PHE A 728 24.96 -19.84 -12.14
N PHE A 729 25.16 -18.99 -11.14
CA PHE A 729 26.20 -19.12 -10.13
C PHE A 729 25.70 -18.61 -8.77
N VAL A 730 26.36 -19.02 -7.69
CA VAL A 730 26.02 -18.65 -6.31
C VAL A 730 27.04 -17.65 -5.78
N LYS A 731 26.55 -16.58 -5.16
CA LYS A 731 27.34 -15.57 -4.44
C LYS A 731 27.01 -15.64 -2.95
N ALA A 732 28.02 -15.83 -2.12
CA ALA A 732 27.89 -15.83 -0.66
C ALA A 732 28.64 -14.64 -0.07
N ILE A 733 28.02 -13.90 0.85
CA ILE A 733 28.56 -12.65 1.42
C ILE A 733 28.56 -12.75 2.95
N SER A 734 29.67 -12.37 3.59
CA SER A 734 29.83 -12.29 5.05
C SER A 734 29.21 -11.01 5.61
N GLU A 735 29.23 -10.87 6.94
CA GLU A 735 28.82 -9.63 7.63
C GLU A 735 29.74 -8.43 7.32
N THR A 736 30.99 -8.68 6.94
CA THR A 736 31.96 -7.64 6.56
C THR A 736 31.92 -7.26 5.08
N GLY A 737 31.00 -7.86 4.31
CA GLY A 737 30.88 -7.62 2.86
C GLY A 737 31.84 -8.45 2.00
N VAL A 738 32.73 -9.26 2.60
CA VAL A 738 33.61 -10.18 1.87
C VAL A 738 32.77 -11.28 1.24
N TYR A 739 33.03 -11.61 -0.03
CA TYR A 739 32.24 -12.59 -0.76
C TYR A 739 33.04 -13.72 -1.41
N SER A 740 32.32 -14.80 -1.71
CA SER A 740 32.77 -15.94 -2.51
C SER A 740 31.79 -16.21 -3.65
N LEU A 741 32.32 -16.68 -4.78
CA LEU A 741 31.56 -17.04 -5.96
C LEU A 741 31.76 -18.52 -6.27
N SER A 742 30.70 -19.20 -6.72
CA SER A 742 30.84 -20.50 -7.36
C SER A 742 31.24 -20.35 -8.85
N PRO A 743 31.67 -21.44 -9.51
CA PRO A 743 31.67 -21.50 -10.97
C PRO A 743 30.27 -21.24 -11.56
N ILE A 744 30.23 -20.91 -12.85
CA ILE A 744 28.99 -20.84 -13.62
C ILE A 744 28.59 -22.26 -14.02
N TYR A 745 27.35 -22.63 -13.72
CA TYR A 745 26.70 -23.86 -14.14
C TYR A 745 25.76 -23.57 -15.31
N GLU A 746 25.56 -24.55 -16.18
CA GLU A 746 24.64 -24.49 -17.30
C GLU A 746 23.76 -25.75 -17.30
N PHE A 747 22.46 -25.55 -17.46
CA PHE A 747 21.46 -26.61 -17.36
C PHE A 747 20.40 -26.45 -18.45
N ASN A 748 20.12 -27.52 -19.20
CA ASN A 748 19.06 -27.54 -20.21
C ASN A 748 17.83 -28.25 -19.65
N VAL A 749 16.71 -27.54 -19.57
CA VAL A 749 15.45 -28.08 -19.07
C VAL A 749 14.90 -29.12 -20.04
N SER A 750 14.56 -30.29 -19.52
CA SER A 750 14.11 -31.44 -20.27
C SER A 750 12.83 -31.14 -21.05
N LYS A 751 12.78 -31.55 -22.32
CA LYS A 751 11.57 -31.56 -23.14
C LYS A 751 10.86 -32.89 -22.95
N LYS A 752 9.70 -32.91 -22.28
CA LYS A 752 8.95 -34.16 -22.11
C LYS A 752 8.21 -34.54 -23.40
N PRO A 753 8.33 -35.81 -23.84
CA PRO A 753 7.59 -36.28 -25.01
C PRO A 753 6.07 -36.31 -24.72
N LEU A 754 5.28 -36.07 -25.77
CA LEU A 754 3.83 -35.87 -25.68
C LEU A 754 3.08 -37.03 -24.98
N TRP A 755 3.58 -38.26 -25.10
CA TRP A 755 2.95 -39.44 -24.51
C TRP A 755 3.03 -39.46 -22.98
N GLU A 756 4.12 -38.95 -22.37
CA GLU A 756 4.17 -38.77 -20.91
C GLU A 756 3.14 -37.74 -20.47
N LYS A 757 2.98 -36.63 -21.22
CA LYS A 757 1.95 -35.62 -20.94
C LYS A 757 0.55 -36.21 -21.01
N ILE A 758 0.30 -37.12 -21.95
CA ILE A 758 -0.99 -37.79 -22.12
C ILE A 758 -1.28 -38.75 -20.96
N ILE A 759 -0.33 -39.63 -20.58
CA ILE A 759 -0.50 -40.63 -19.51
C ILE A 759 -0.99 -40.02 -18.19
N TYR A 760 -0.60 -38.78 -17.89
CA TYR A 760 -0.91 -38.11 -16.62
C TYR A 760 -2.11 -37.15 -16.67
N THR A 761 -2.76 -36.99 -17.82
CA THR A 761 -4.03 -36.24 -17.90
C THR A 761 -5.21 -37.13 -17.49
N LYS A 762 -6.30 -36.54 -16.98
CA LYS A 762 -7.60 -37.25 -16.77
C LYS A 762 -8.13 -37.91 -18.06
N CYS A 763 -7.59 -37.52 -19.22
CA CYS A 763 -7.87 -38.15 -20.50
C CYS A 763 -7.26 -39.55 -20.62
N PHE A 764 -6.15 -39.87 -19.95
CA PHE A 764 -5.56 -41.21 -20.03
C PHE A 764 -6.46 -42.27 -19.42
N SER A 765 -7.07 -42.01 -18.26
CA SER A 765 -8.05 -42.92 -17.66
C SER A 765 -9.31 -43.04 -18.51
N LEU A 766 -9.74 -41.98 -19.20
CA LEU A 766 -10.82 -42.04 -20.18
C LEU A 766 -10.44 -42.81 -21.45
N ILE A 767 -9.21 -42.66 -21.94
CA ILE A 767 -8.66 -43.41 -23.07
C ILE A 767 -8.53 -44.89 -22.70
N LEU A 768 -8.04 -45.21 -21.49
CA LEU A 768 -7.96 -46.57 -20.98
C LEU A 768 -9.36 -47.19 -20.84
N ALA A 769 -10.31 -46.44 -20.27
CA ALA A 769 -11.69 -46.89 -20.15
C ALA A 769 -12.32 -47.12 -21.54
N TYR A 770 -12.08 -46.23 -22.49
CA TYR A 770 -12.54 -46.38 -23.88
C TYR A 770 -11.92 -47.59 -24.56
N LEU A 771 -10.61 -47.80 -24.43
CA LEU A 771 -9.90 -48.98 -24.96
C LEU A 771 -10.40 -50.28 -24.32
N MET A 772 -10.77 -50.24 -23.03
CA MET A 772 -11.34 -51.37 -22.31
C MET A 772 -12.78 -51.68 -22.78
N ILE A 773 -13.59 -50.65 -23.04
CA ILE A 773 -14.93 -50.82 -23.65
C ILE A 773 -14.81 -51.40 -25.07
N LEU A 774 -13.85 -50.91 -25.85
CA LEU A 774 -13.61 -51.38 -27.22
C LEU A 774 -13.18 -52.86 -27.24
N SER A 775 -12.30 -53.26 -26.32
CA SER A 775 -11.85 -54.65 -26.22
C SER A 775 -12.97 -55.59 -25.78
N ILE A 776 -13.82 -55.18 -24.84
CA ILE A 776 -15.03 -55.93 -24.45
C ILE A 776 -15.98 -56.08 -25.66
N ALA A 777 -16.21 -55.02 -26.43
CA ALA A 777 -17.05 -55.08 -27.62
C ALA A 777 -16.50 -56.07 -28.68
N ILE A 778 -15.18 -56.05 -28.91
CA ILE A 778 -14.51 -56.98 -29.83
C ILE A 778 -14.65 -58.43 -29.34
N ILE A 779 -14.48 -58.69 -28.04
CA ILE A 779 -14.66 -60.02 -27.44
C ILE A 779 -16.11 -60.49 -27.64
N ILE A 780 -17.11 -59.64 -27.36
CA ILE A 780 -18.52 -59.98 -27.56
C ILE A 780 -18.82 -60.33 -29.02
N ILE A 781 -18.30 -59.56 -29.98
CA ILE A 781 -18.48 -59.82 -31.42
C ILE A 781 -17.84 -61.16 -31.80
N LYS A 782 -16.61 -61.45 -31.34
CA LYS A 782 -15.93 -62.72 -31.60
C LYS A 782 -16.67 -63.90 -30.97
N THR A 783 -17.15 -63.77 -29.73
CA THR A 783 -17.92 -64.80 -29.05
C THR A 783 -19.26 -65.05 -29.73
N ARG A 784 -19.95 -64.00 -30.20
CA ARG A 784 -21.17 -64.14 -31.02
C ARG A 784 -20.91 -64.88 -32.32
N ARG A 785 -19.84 -64.53 -33.04
CA ARG A 785 -19.44 -65.24 -34.28
C ARG A 785 -19.07 -66.70 -34.00
N TYR A 786 -18.38 -66.98 -32.90
CA TYR A 786 -18.06 -68.34 -32.47
C TYR A 786 -19.33 -69.15 -32.14
N MET A 787 -20.26 -68.57 -31.37
CA MET A 787 -21.53 -69.21 -31.04
C MET A 787 -22.40 -69.44 -32.28
N GLN A 788 -22.46 -68.50 -33.23
CA GLN A 788 -23.16 -68.68 -34.51
C GLN A 788 -22.53 -69.80 -35.33
N LYS A 789 -21.20 -69.90 -35.36
CA LYS A 789 -20.48 -71.00 -36.02
C LYS A 789 -20.79 -72.34 -35.35
N LYS A 790 -20.78 -72.41 -34.01
CA LYS A 790 -21.09 -73.64 -33.26
C LYS A 790 -22.55 -74.09 -33.40
N VAL A 791 -23.49 -73.14 -33.51
CA VAL A 791 -24.91 -73.43 -33.78
C VAL A 791 -25.09 -73.91 -35.22
N ALA A 792 -24.31 -73.40 -36.18
CA ALA A 792 -24.30 -73.92 -37.55
C ALA A 792 -23.69 -75.33 -37.63
N GLU A 793 -22.61 -75.60 -36.88
CA GLU A 793 -21.98 -76.92 -36.77
C GLU A 793 -22.83 -77.96 -36.04
N ASN A 794 -23.72 -77.55 -35.11
CA ASN A 794 -24.69 -78.44 -34.46
C ASN A 794 -25.99 -78.64 -35.27
N LYS A 795 -26.19 -77.84 -36.34
CA LYS A 795 -27.32 -77.97 -37.27
C LYS A 795 -26.95 -78.71 -38.56
N ALA A 796 -25.67 -78.77 -38.89
CA ALA A 796 -25.09 -79.69 -39.87
C ALA A 796 -24.86 -81.05 -39.21
#